data_AF-H6RKU9-F1
#
_entry.id   AF-H6RKU9-F1
#
_cell.length_a   1.000
_cell.length_b   1.000
_cell.length_c   1.000
_cell.angle_alpha   90.00
_cell.angle_beta   90.00
_cell.angle_gamma   90.00
#
_symmetry.space_group_name_H-M   'P 1'
#
loop_
_entity.id
_entity.type
_entity.pdbx_description
1 polymer ?
#
loop_
_entity_poly.entity_id
_entity_poly.type
_entity_poly.pdbx_seq_one_letter_code
_entity_poly.pdbx_strand_id
1 'polypeptide(L)'
;MTEALWACLPRPEHGPPARAVVDGRPTTLAELRSLRLRLRASLDDGGLPPGAAEDDLERLLLVFEELVSNGLRHGGAPVQVVVTDTGTGWLIEVGDATGDVPPVPAVGRDAALGGLGLYLVAQIAGAHGWTADGDGRKVVWARADFTGETGSAAAPVATSPAPVTAAPVGAAAPVSPSGAGPRVTRGAGTAPDRRRRSRSLPRRLSVAVAVVVLLLTLGLAWVTSAVNASNNERLLEQQIAEIATLLSAQVAVLQTQMADAGQVAAATAGEPGPFTRFAAATVSPPELSLSLWRVSGNQVEQVAVHGPAPLLAGDEATSFFTGLEPAGQLSVAGILDGPEPRLAYALRPGNTGGLVVHAEVPLNRRVSVPAGDAYSGLDLAVFLGRTTSPEQLVQTTAPLPIEGDTATRRVPFGDGELTVVAASRSSLTGPLSAALPWIVLGVGGALAVGGGTIVEILSRRRAVAERLAADNAELYRRQRGIAGTLQHALLPEVPRVEGLELAARYVAGADELEVGGDWYDVIPGPAGRWVFVVGDISGQGLPAATTMASLRFAVRAYVAQGDDIATVMHKLGGLLDVHVDHQFATVLLGELDPAEGVVRIASAGHFPPLLISGSRAEYLDCRVGPPVGVATDVPAVTETRVAGPATLLAFTDGAVERRGEDVDTGLERLRTAAVAAVGRPLPAVLDRLMQLPIDDGGRDDTVILALRWGS
;
A
#
# COMPACT_ATOMS: atom_id res chain seq x y z
N MET A 1 14.10 -47.32 43.76
CA MET A 1 14.68 -46.01 43.40
C MET A 1 14.13 -45.69 42.03
N THR A 2 13.09 -44.86 41.98
CA THR A 2 12.43 -44.47 40.73
C THR A 2 13.36 -43.49 40.03
N GLU A 3 13.74 -43.79 38.80
CA GLU A 3 14.52 -42.88 37.95
C GLU A 3 13.73 -41.57 37.81
N ALA A 4 14.39 -40.42 37.97
CA ALA A 4 13.72 -39.14 37.84
C ALA A 4 13.28 -38.95 36.37
N LEU A 5 11.98 -38.69 36.13
CA LEU A 5 11.40 -38.59 34.78
C LEU A 5 12.14 -37.58 33.88
N TRP A 6 12.73 -36.54 34.47
CA TRP A 6 13.57 -35.54 33.80
C TRP A 6 14.97 -35.55 34.42
N ALA A 7 15.87 -36.34 33.83
CA ALA A 7 17.26 -36.41 34.26
C ALA A 7 18.07 -35.20 33.76
N CYS A 8 19.05 -34.77 34.56
CA CYS A 8 20.05 -33.81 34.12
C CYS A 8 21.01 -34.52 33.15
N LEU A 9 20.89 -34.21 31.86
CA LEU A 9 21.61 -34.87 30.78
C LEU A 9 22.22 -33.82 29.85
N PRO A 10 23.45 -34.06 29.34
CA PRO A 10 24.06 -33.16 28.38
C PRO A 10 23.20 -33.09 27.11
N ARG A 11 23.22 -31.92 26.47
CA ARG A 11 22.53 -31.72 25.19
C ARG A 11 23.07 -32.71 24.15
N PRO A 12 22.22 -33.31 23.32
CA PRO A 12 22.69 -34.14 22.21
C PRO A 12 23.59 -33.33 21.29
N GLU A 13 24.77 -33.85 20.98
CA GLU A 13 25.62 -33.24 19.95
C GLU A 13 25.04 -33.55 18.56
N HIS A 14 24.85 -32.52 17.74
CA HIS A 14 24.36 -32.68 16.38
C HIS A 14 25.46 -32.41 15.36
N GLY A 15 25.72 -33.41 14.51
CA GLY A 15 26.58 -33.23 13.34
C GLY A 15 25.90 -32.32 12.30
N PRO A 16 26.67 -31.63 11.43
CA PRO A 16 26.08 -30.94 10.28
C PRO A 16 25.31 -31.93 9.39
N PRO A 17 24.08 -31.62 8.93
CA PRO A 17 23.55 -30.27 8.65
C PRO A 17 22.53 -29.77 9.68
N ALA A 18 22.97 -29.41 10.89
CA ALA A 18 22.13 -28.72 11.86
C ALA A 18 21.65 -27.36 11.30
N ARG A 19 20.37 -27.29 10.92
CA ARG A 19 19.72 -26.04 10.47
C ARG A 19 18.65 -25.66 11.48
N ALA A 20 18.76 -24.45 12.03
CA ALA A 20 17.70 -23.88 12.86
C ALA A 20 16.46 -23.65 11.97
N VAL A 21 15.36 -24.33 12.32
CA VAL A 21 14.05 -24.22 11.69
C VAL A 21 13.29 -23.05 12.30
N VAL A 22 13.39 -22.88 13.61
CA VAL A 22 12.81 -21.77 14.38
C VAL A 22 13.77 -21.33 15.49
N ASP A 23 13.88 -20.02 15.68
CA ASP A 23 14.51 -19.36 16.84
C ASP A 23 13.56 -18.26 17.31
N GLY A 24 13.19 -18.28 18.59
CA GLY A 24 12.18 -17.41 19.17
C GLY A 24 12.44 -17.07 20.64
N ARG A 25 11.84 -15.95 21.08
CA ARG A 25 11.85 -15.52 22.48
C ARG A 25 10.44 -15.16 22.94
N PRO A 26 9.55 -16.15 23.09
CA PRO A 26 8.18 -15.86 23.48
C PRO A 26 8.14 -15.28 24.89
N THR A 27 7.22 -14.34 25.09
CA THR A 27 6.93 -13.72 26.38
C THR A 27 5.53 -14.07 26.88
N THR A 28 4.66 -14.54 25.99
CA THR A 28 3.26 -14.91 26.29
C THR A 28 2.86 -16.20 25.58
N LEU A 29 1.85 -16.90 26.11
CA LEU A 29 1.25 -18.07 25.42
C LEU A 29 0.56 -17.68 24.09
N ALA A 30 0.18 -16.41 23.90
CA ALA A 30 -0.36 -15.95 22.61
C ALA A 30 0.74 -15.94 21.52
N GLU A 31 1.98 -15.63 21.91
CA GLU A 31 3.14 -15.68 21.01
C GLU A 31 3.57 -17.12 20.68
N LEU A 32 3.28 -18.09 21.56
CA LEU A 32 3.49 -19.52 21.29
C LEU A 32 2.76 -19.97 20.03
N ARG A 33 1.47 -19.60 19.87
CA ARG A 33 0.69 -19.94 18.67
C ARG A 33 1.29 -19.35 17.39
N SER A 34 1.78 -18.11 17.47
CA SER A 34 2.49 -17.46 16.35
C SER A 34 3.81 -18.16 16.02
N LEU A 35 4.52 -18.69 17.02
CA LEU A 35 5.71 -19.52 16.80
C LEU A 35 5.37 -20.89 16.20
N ARG A 36 4.32 -21.57 16.68
CA ARG A 36 3.82 -22.84 16.15
C ARG A 36 3.46 -22.71 14.67
N LEU A 37 2.71 -21.67 14.30
CA LEU A 37 2.34 -21.41 12.90
C LEU A 37 3.57 -21.13 12.01
N ARG A 38 4.56 -20.42 12.53
CA ARG A 38 5.83 -20.20 11.81
C ARG A 38 6.64 -21.48 11.65
N LEU A 39 6.67 -22.33 12.69
CA LEU A 39 7.33 -23.64 12.63
C LEU A 39 6.68 -24.54 11.58
N ARG A 40 5.34 -24.57 11.54
CA ARG A 40 4.61 -25.32 10.51
C ARG A 40 4.86 -24.76 9.12
N ALA A 41 4.69 -23.45 8.94
CA ALA A 41 4.87 -22.80 7.64
C ALA A 41 6.30 -22.95 7.10
N SER A 42 7.33 -22.91 7.96
CA SER A 42 8.72 -23.08 7.52
C SER A 42 9.01 -24.50 7.02
N LEU A 43 8.31 -25.50 7.53
CA LEU A 43 8.41 -26.90 7.12
C LEU A 43 7.50 -27.22 5.91
N ASP A 44 6.34 -26.57 5.80
CA ASP A 44 5.44 -26.69 4.64
C ASP A 44 6.02 -26.01 3.38
N ASP A 45 6.51 -24.76 3.48
CA ASP A 45 7.09 -24.01 2.36
C ASP A 45 8.45 -24.58 1.92
N GLY A 46 9.18 -25.20 2.85
CA GLY A 46 10.50 -25.79 2.62
C GLY A 46 10.47 -27.26 2.15
N GLY A 47 9.33 -27.94 2.32
CA GLY A 47 9.20 -29.39 2.22
C GLY A 47 9.76 -30.11 3.45
N LEU A 48 9.09 -31.17 3.90
CA LEU A 48 9.55 -32.00 5.02
C LEU A 48 10.95 -32.59 4.75
N PRO A 49 11.82 -32.68 5.77
CA PRO A 49 13.13 -33.32 5.64
C PRO A 49 13.01 -34.77 5.12
N PRO A 50 14.00 -35.28 4.35
CA PRO A 50 13.98 -36.66 3.86
C PRO A 50 13.89 -37.65 5.02
N GLY A 51 12.84 -38.49 5.03
CA GLY A 51 12.57 -39.47 6.09
C GLY A 51 11.55 -39.01 7.13
N ALA A 52 11.18 -37.72 7.16
CA ALA A 52 10.10 -37.22 8.01
C ALA A 52 8.73 -37.46 7.36
N ALA A 53 7.80 -38.03 8.12
CA ALA A 53 6.39 -38.14 7.78
C ALA A 53 5.58 -36.95 8.34
N GLU A 54 4.34 -36.80 7.88
CA GLU A 54 3.43 -35.76 8.41
C GLU A 54 3.10 -35.99 9.90
N ASP A 55 3.02 -37.25 10.33
CA ASP A 55 2.86 -37.63 11.75
C ASP A 55 4.06 -37.19 12.60
N ASP A 56 5.28 -37.18 12.03
CA ASP A 56 6.47 -36.71 12.76
C ASP A 56 6.39 -35.19 13.00
N LEU A 57 5.82 -34.44 12.05
CA LEU A 57 5.57 -33.00 12.20
C LEU A 57 4.56 -32.72 13.31
N GLU A 58 3.44 -33.45 13.37
CA GLU A 58 2.47 -33.26 14.44
C GLU A 58 3.05 -33.61 15.82
N ARG A 59 3.86 -34.69 15.91
CA ARG A 59 4.62 -35.02 17.14
C ARG A 59 5.59 -33.91 17.53
N LEU A 60 6.32 -33.34 16.57
CA LEU A 60 7.19 -32.18 16.81
C LEU A 60 6.39 -31.01 17.37
N LEU A 61 5.26 -30.66 16.75
CA LEU A 61 4.44 -29.53 17.18
C LEU A 61 3.92 -29.72 18.60
N LEU A 62 3.51 -30.93 18.97
CA LEU A 62 3.08 -31.28 20.33
C LEU A 62 4.23 -31.12 21.33
N VAL A 63 5.39 -31.72 21.07
CA VAL A 63 6.57 -31.59 21.96
C VAL A 63 7.00 -30.13 22.11
N PHE A 64 6.99 -29.38 21.01
CA PHE A 64 7.30 -27.96 20.99
C PHE A 64 6.35 -27.16 21.88
N GLU A 65 5.04 -27.37 21.77
CA GLU A 65 4.05 -26.65 22.56
C GLU A 65 4.18 -26.92 24.06
N GLU A 66 4.33 -28.20 24.45
CA GLU A 66 4.43 -28.57 25.86
C GLU A 66 5.71 -28.01 26.51
N LEU A 67 6.85 -28.09 25.83
CA LEU A 67 8.11 -27.56 26.36
C LEU A 67 8.10 -26.03 26.48
N VAL A 68 7.60 -25.34 25.46
CA VAL A 68 7.60 -23.87 25.46
C VAL A 68 6.54 -23.34 26.42
N SER A 69 5.36 -23.97 26.50
CA SER A 69 4.33 -23.66 27.49
C SER A 69 4.90 -23.81 28.91
N ASN A 70 5.59 -24.92 29.19
CA ASN A 70 6.26 -25.12 30.48
C ASN A 70 7.30 -24.03 30.78
N GLY A 71 8.13 -23.67 29.81
CA GLY A 71 9.10 -22.58 29.95
C GLY A 71 8.43 -21.22 30.25
N LEU A 72 7.31 -20.92 29.59
CA LEU A 72 6.56 -19.68 29.79
C LEU A 72 5.79 -19.64 31.12
N ARG A 73 5.33 -20.79 31.62
CA ARG A 73 4.54 -20.88 32.86
C ARG A 73 5.41 -20.97 34.11
N HIS A 74 6.50 -21.73 34.05
CA HIS A 74 7.32 -22.08 35.22
C HIS A 74 8.78 -21.61 35.12
N GLY A 75 9.23 -21.19 33.92
CA GLY A 75 10.59 -20.70 33.70
C GLY A 75 10.76 -19.23 34.07
N GLY A 76 12.02 -18.83 34.23
CA GLY A 76 12.42 -17.45 34.47
C GLY A 76 12.58 -16.70 33.15
N ALA A 77 11.93 -15.55 33.01
CA ALA A 77 12.13 -14.73 31.82
C ALA A 77 13.60 -14.27 31.69
N PRO A 78 14.17 -14.21 30.47
CA PRO A 78 13.53 -14.48 29.18
C PRO A 78 13.54 -15.97 28.79
N VAL A 79 12.41 -16.45 28.26
CA VAL A 79 12.31 -17.79 27.63
C VAL A 79 12.83 -17.70 26.20
N GLN A 80 13.63 -18.68 25.79
CA GLN A 80 14.16 -18.81 24.44
C GLN A 80 13.84 -20.21 23.92
N VAL A 81 13.49 -20.31 22.64
CA VAL A 81 13.21 -21.59 21.99
C VAL A 81 13.97 -21.71 20.69
N VAL A 82 14.61 -22.86 20.48
CA VAL A 82 15.28 -23.22 19.24
C VAL A 82 14.81 -24.60 18.81
N VAL A 83 14.44 -24.74 17.54
CA VAL A 83 14.16 -26.04 16.91
C VAL A 83 15.17 -26.26 15.80
N THR A 84 15.91 -27.36 15.89
CA THR A 84 16.99 -27.70 14.97
C THR A 84 16.69 -29.01 14.25
N ASP A 85 16.79 -29.01 12.92
CA ASP A 85 16.79 -30.25 12.14
C ASP A 85 18.16 -30.93 12.25
N THR A 86 18.17 -32.18 12.66
CA THR A 86 19.38 -32.99 12.92
C THR A 86 19.64 -34.04 11.84
N GLY A 87 18.77 -34.13 10.83
CA GLY A 87 18.81 -35.12 9.75
C GLY A 87 18.18 -36.48 10.10
N THR A 88 18.02 -36.83 11.37
CA THR A 88 17.33 -38.05 11.84
C THR A 88 16.12 -37.74 12.74
N GLY A 89 15.83 -36.46 12.94
CA GLY A 89 14.80 -35.94 13.83
C GLY A 89 14.98 -34.45 14.07
N TRP A 90 14.12 -33.86 14.88
CA TRP A 90 14.25 -32.50 15.36
C TRP A 90 14.65 -32.46 16.84
N LEU A 91 15.60 -31.59 17.18
CA LEU A 91 15.89 -31.22 18.56
C LEU A 91 15.16 -29.93 18.91
N ILE A 92 14.38 -29.97 19.98
CA ILE A 92 13.72 -28.82 20.58
C ILE A 92 14.50 -28.44 21.83
N GLU A 93 14.94 -27.19 21.94
CA GLU A 93 15.61 -26.63 23.10
C GLU A 93 14.81 -25.42 23.61
N VAL A 94 14.45 -25.44 24.90
CA VAL A 94 13.77 -24.34 25.58
C VAL A 94 14.63 -23.88 26.75
N GLY A 95 15.18 -22.67 26.63
CA GLY A 95 16.04 -22.05 27.62
C GLY A 95 15.35 -20.99 28.46
N ASP A 96 15.68 -20.90 29.75
CA ASP A 96 15.15 -19.87 30.67
C ASP A 96 16.14 -19.50 31.79
N ALA A 97 15.87 -18.41 32.50
CA ALA A 97 16.78 -17.79 33.47
C ALA A 97 16.77 -18.40 34.90
N THR A 98 16.14 -19.57 35.11
CA THR A 98 16.05 -20.21 36.44
C THR A 98 17.31 -20.96 36.89
N GLY A 99 18.35 -21.07 36.07
CA GLY A 99 19.62 -21.71 36.44
C GLY A 99 19.52 -23.21 36.69
N ASP A 100 20.04 -23.69 37.82
CA ASP A 100 20.15 -25.13 38.16
C ASP A 100 18.86 -25.75 38.73
N VAL A 101 17.73 -25.06 38.63
CA VAL A 101 16.43 -25.62 39.05
C VAL A 101 15.97 -26.55 37.94
N PRO A 102 15.66 -27.84 38.17
CA PRO A 102 15.14 -28.70 37.11
C PRO A 102 13.90 -28.08 36.44
N PRO A 103 13.49 -28.54 35.24
CA PRO A 103 12.11 -28.33 34.84
C PRO A 103 11.20 -28.78 35.99
N VAL A 104 10.00 -28.23 36.07
CA VAL A 104 9.02 -28.65 37.09
C VAL A 104 8.08 -29.65 36.43
N PRO A 105 8.50 -30.92 36.21
CA PRO A 105 7.55 -31.91 35.78
C PRO A 105 6.66 -32.23 36.97
N ALA A 106 5.41 -32.63 36.72
CA ALA A 106 4.50 -33.14 37.74
C ALA A 106 4.93 -34.53 38.26
N VAL A 107 6.21 -34.74 38.58
CA VAL A 107 6.76 -36.03 39.00
C VAL A 107 6.52 -36.23 40.49
N GLY A 108 5.69 -37.21 40.82
CA GLY A 108 5.33 -37.54 42.20
C GLY A 108 4.25 -36.63 42.81
N ARG A 109 3.77 -35.63 42.07
CA ARG A 109 2.45 -35.03 42.30
C ARG A 109 1.40 -35.98 41.72
N ASP A 110 0.26 -36.04 42.40
CA ASP A 110 -0.93 -36.68 41.85
C ASP A 110 -1.23 -36.03 40.47
N ALA A 111 -1.50 -36.84 39.44
CA ALA A 111 -1.84 -36.33 38.11
C ALA A 111 -3.11 -35.44 38.13
N ALA A 112 -3.84 -35.48 39.25
CA ALA A 112 -4.89 -34.55 39.65
C ALA A 112 -4.46 -33.10 39.87
N LEU A 113 -3.17 -32.74 39.89
CA LEU A 113 -2.71 -31.38 40.23
C LEU A 113 -2.24 -30.56 39.00
N GLY A 114 -2.56 -31.00 37.78
CA GLY A 114 -2.18 -30.33 36.52
C GLY A 114 -0.72 -30.55 36.10
N GLY A 115 -0.31 -30.00 34.94
CA GLY A 115 1.10 -29.99 34.51
C GLY A 115 1.62 -31.27 33.82
N LEU A 116 0.77 -31.98 33.07
CA LEU A 116 1.10 -33.26 32.42
C LEU A 116 1.98 -33.13 31.16
N GLY A 117 2.18 -31.93 30.63
CA GLY A 117 2.92 -31.68 29.39
C GLY A 117 4.33 -32.28 29.36
N LEU A 118 5.10 -32.09 30.43
CA LEU A 118 6.44 -32.67 30.53
C LEU A 118 6.43 -34.20 30.72
N TYR A 119 5.36 -34.76 31.29
CA TYR A 119 5.21 -36.21 31.36
C TYR A 119 4.90 -36.79 29.98
N LEU A 120 4.04 -36.12 29.21
CA LEU A 120 3.75 -36.49 27.83
C LEU A 120 5.00 -36.47 26.97
N VAL A 121 5.76 -35.37 26.99
CA VAL A 121 7.01 -35.24 26.23
C VAL A 121 7.95 -36.40 26.54
N ALA A 122 8.06 -36.81 27.81
CA ALA A 122 8.91 -37.93 28.21
C ALA A 122 8.43 -39.30 27.68
N GLN A 123 7.15 -39.44 27.29
CA GLN A 123 6.62 -40.67 26.69
C GLN A 123 6.78 -40.70 25.16
N ILE A 124 6.60 -39.55 24.49
CA ILE A 124 6.57 -39.48 23.02
C ILE A 124 7.92 -39.07 22.38
N ALA A 125 8.82 -38.46 23.15
CA ALA A 125 10.14 -38.07 22.67
C ALA A 125 11.08 -39.29 22.60
N GLY A 126 11.91 -39.36 21.56
CA GLY A 126 12.93 -40.40 21.43
C GLY A 126 14.11 -40.21 22.39
N ALA A 127 14.28 -39.01 22.94
CA ALA A 127 15.18 -38.68 24.05
C ALA A 127 14.80 -37.31 24.63
N HIS A 128 15.03 -37.11 25.93
CA HIS A 128 14.78 -35.83 26.59
C HIS A 128 15.69 -35.65 27.80
N GLY A 129 15.83 -34.40 28.24
CA GLY A 129 16.62 -34.07 29.41
C GLY A 129 16.64 -32.57 29.67
N TRP A 130 17.39 -32.17 30.68
CA TRP A 130 17.68 -30.76 30.92
C TRP A 130 19.13 -30.58 31.35
N THR A 131 19.66 -29.38 31.17
CA THR A 131 21.00 -29.01 31.62
C THR A 131 21.04 -27.52 31.97
N ALA A 132 22.05 -27.11 32.73
CA ALA A 132 22.38 -25.70 32.88
C ALA A 132 23.60 -25.38 32.00
N ASP A 133 23.52 -24.31 31.21
CA ASP A 133 24.65 -23.85 30.42
C ASP A 133 25.69 -23.13 31.28
N GLY A 134 26.87 -22.87 30.70
CA GLY A 134 27.98 -22.22 31.42
C GLY A 134 27.71 -20.77 31.85
N ASP A 135 26.63 -20.15 31.35
CA ASP A 135 26.18 -18.81 31.70
C ASP A 135 25.07 -18.83 32.77
N GLY A 136 24.73 -20.01 33.31
CA GLY A 136 23.74 -20.17 34.37
C GLY A 136 22.29 -20.12 33.87
N ARG A 137 22.03 -20.45 32.60
CA ARG A 137 20.66 -20.63 32.06
C ARG A 137 20.30 -22.10 32.04
N LYS A 138 19.05 -22.38 32.36
CA LYS A 138 18.49 -23.71 32.18
C LYS A 138 18.16 -23.93 30.72
N VAL A 139 18.43 -25.12 30.18
CA VAL A 139 17.95 -25.58 28.88
C VAL A 139 17.26 -26.93 29.07
N VAL A 140 15.96 -26.96 28.79
CA VAL A 140 15.14 -28.17 28.70
C VAL A 140 15.09 -28.61 27.24
N TRP A 141 15.35 -29.87 26.95
CA TRP A 141 15.45 -30.35 25.58
C TRP A 141 14.74 -31.68 25.35
N ALA A 142 14.24 -31.89 24.14
CA ALA A 142 13.64 -33.15 23.69
C ALA A 142 13.90 -33.39 22.20
N ARG A 143 13.97 -34.66 21.79
CA ARG A 143 14.22 -35.11 20.42
C ARG A 143 12.98 -35.81 19.86
N ALA A 144 12.47 -35.30 18.75
CA ALA A 144 11.39 -35.92 17.97
C ALA A 144 11.98 -36.64 16.76
N ASP A 145 11.94 -37.98 16.75
CA ASP A 145 12.61 -38.81 15.75
C ASP A 145 11.76 -38.98 14.51
N PHE A 146 12.41 -39.03 13.34
CA PHE A 146 11.74 -39.39 12.09
C PHE A 146 11.39 -40.87 12.08
N THR A 147 10.17 -41.19 11.66
CA THR A 147 9.70 -42.59 11.57
C THR A 147 9.98 -43.24 10.22
N GLY A 148 10.38 -42.46 9.21
CA GLY A 148 10.74 -42.98 7.88
C GLY A 148 12.06 -43.76 7.86
N GLU A 149 12.08 -44.84 7.08
CA GLU A 149 13.17 -45.81 7.01
C GLU A 149 14.56 -45.18 6.78
N THR A 150 15.42 -45.25 7.79
CA THR A 150 16.87 -45.35 7.59
C THR A 150 17.22 -46.84 7.43
N GLY A 151 17.92 -47.17 6.34
CA GLY A 151 18.02 -48.54 5.82
C GLY A 151 18.40 -49.66 6.82
N SER A 152 17.49 -50.64 6.89
CA SER A 152 17.70 -52.10 7.08
C SER A 152 18.53 -52.62 8.27
N ALA A 153 17.82 -53.23 9.24
CA ALA A 153 18.13 -54.58 9.71
C ALA A 153 16.82 -55.39 9.85
N ALA A 154 16.72 -56.46 9.05
CA ALA A 154 15.52 -57.29 8.90
C ALA A 154 15.16 -58.11 10.14
N ALA A 155 13.84 -58.23 10.40
CA ALA A 155 13.21 -59.39 11.04
C ALA A 155 11.78 -59.56 10.47
N PRO A 156 11.25 -60.80 10.38
CA PRO A 156 10.36 -61.19 9.30
C PRO A 156 8.90 -60.82 9.57
N VAL A 157 8.26 -60.19 8.58
CA VAL A 157 6.83 -59.95 8.54
C VAL A 157 6.11 -61.25 8.21
N ALA A 158 5.21 -61.67 9.10
CA ALA A 158 4.22 -62.69 8.83
C ALA A 158 3.20 -62.13 7.82
N THR A 159 3.07 -62.83 6.69
CA THR A 159 2.10 -62.54 5.63
C THR A 159 0.66 -62.67 6.11
N SER A 160 -0.17 -61.66 5.83
CA SER A 160 -1.63 -61.77 5.79
C SER A 160 -2.18 -61.02 4.56
N PRO A 161 -3.32 -61.45 3.98
CA PRO A 161 -3.56 -61.34 2.54
C PRO A 161 -4.28 -60.06 2.10
N ALA A 162 -4.18 -59.83 0.79
CA ALA A 162 -4.60 -58.64 0.05
C ALA A 162 -6.08 -58.21 0.23
N PRO A 163 -6.36 -56.89 0.15
CA PRO A 163 -7.74 -56.39 0.13
C PRO A 163 -8.39 -56.58 -1.25
N VAL A 164 -9.64 -57.02 -1.20
CA VAL A 164 -10.53 -57.21 -2.35
C VAL A 164 -10.90 -55.85 -2.96
N THR A 165 -10.76 -55.76 -4.28
CA THR A 165 -11.11 -54.61 -5.11
C THR A 165 -12.62 -54.40 -5.17
N ALA A 166 -13.09 -53.24 -4.69
CA ALA A 166 -14.45 -52.74 -4.93
C ALA A 166 -14.46 -51.80 -6.15
N ALA A 167 -15.41 -52.05 -7.07
CA ALA A 167 -15.60 -51.33 -8.32
C ALA A 167 -16.22 -49.92 -8.11
N PRO A 168 -16.05 -48.98 -9.06
CA PRO A 168 -16.49 -47.60 -8.90
C PRO A 168 -17.99 -47.44 -9.17
N VAL A 169 -18.70 -46.76 -8.26
CA VAL A 169 -20.10 -46.36 -8.44
C VAL A 169 -20.17 -45.06 -9.25
N GLY A 170 -20.98 -45.08 -10.30
CA GLY A 170 -21.10 -44.04 -11.32
C GLY A 170 -21.68 -42.71 -10.83
N ALA A 171 -21.24 -41.66 -11.52
CA ALA A 171 -21.69 -40.28 -11.37
C ALA A 171 -23.20 -40.12 -11.63
N ALA A 172 -23.89 -39.49 -10.68
CA ALA A 172 -25.26 -39.02 -10.85
C ALA A 172 -25.28 -37.54 -11.29
N ALA A 173 -26.05 -37.27 -12.36
CA ALA A 173 -26.29 -35.96 -12.94
C ALA A 173 -27.18 -35.07 -12.04
N PRO A 174 -27.12 -33.72 -12.18
CA PRO A 174 -27.89 -32.82 -11.34
C PRO A 174 -29.37 -32.76 -11.76
N VAL A 175 -30.25 -33.00 -10.79
CA VAL A 175 -31.71 -32.89 -10.91
C VAL A 175 -32.12 -31.42 -10.71
N SER A 176 -32.83 -30.86 -11.69
CA SER A 176 -33.51 -29.56 -11.56
C SER A 176 -34.84 -29.74 -10.80
N PRO A 177 -35.23 -28.84 -9.88
CA PRO A 177 -36.57 -28.86 -9.33
C PRO A 177 -37.47 -27.86 -10.06
N SER A 178 -38.44 -28.38 -10.82
CA SER A 178 -39.70 -27.70 -11.11
C SER A 178 -40.76 -28.22 -10.15
N GLY A 179 -41.46 -27.34 -9.44
CA GLY A 179 -42.58 -27.75 -8.59
C GLY A 179 -43.22 -26.56 -7.90
N ALA A 180 -44.43 -26.23 -8.36
CA ALA A 180 -45.22 -25.09 -7.96
C ALA A 180 -46.03 -25.31 -6.68
N GLY A 181 -46.24 -24.23 -5.92
CA GLY A 181 -47.36 -24.04 -4.98
C GLY A 181 -46.95 -23.46 -3.61
N PRO A 182 -47.84 -22.78 -2.85
CA PRO A 182 -48.92 -21.88 -3.25
C PRO A 182 -48.68 -20.42 -2.78
N ARG A 183 -49.40 -19.49 -3.43
CA ARG A 183 -49.42 -18.04 -3.15
C ARG A 183 -49.89 -17.75 -1.70
N VAL A 184 -49.06 -17.02 -0.95
CA VAL A 184 -49.51 -16.22 0.20
C VAL A 184 -49.50 -14.75 -0.21
N THR A 185 -50.68 -14.14 -0.19
CA THR A 185 -50.91 -12.70 -0.40
C THR A 185 -50.76 -11.92 0.89
N ARG A 186 -49.96 -10.84 0.86
CA ARG A 186 -49.96 -9.60 1.69
C ARG A 186 -48.51 -9.13 1.86
N GLY A 187 -48.15 -7.85 1.82
CA GLY A 187 -48.88 -6.63 1.50
C GLY A 187 -47.89 -5.59 0.96
N ALA A 188 -48.43 -4.59 0.29
CA ALA A 188 -47.70 -3.50 -0.33
C ALA A 188 -46.94 -2.69 0.73
N GLY A 189 -45.60 -2.73 0.64
CA GLY A 189 -44.70 -1.79 1.30
C GLY A 189 -43.74 -1.26 0.24
N THR A 190 -44.04 -0.07 -0.28
CA THR A 190 -43.20 0.68 -1.22
C THR A 190 -41.87 1.05 -0.55
N ALA A 191 -40.81 0.31 -0.84
CA ALA A 191 -39.43 0.72 -0.59
C ALA A 191 -38.79 1.07 -1.94
N PRO A 192 -38.22 2.27 -2.13
CA PRO A 192 -37.62 2.63 -3.41
C PRO A 192 -36.34 1.81 -3.62
N ASP A 193 -36.31 1.09 -4.74
CA ASP A 193 -35.15 0.43 -5.31
C ASP A 193 -34.06 1.47 -5.60
N ARG A 194 -33.26 1.83 -4.58
CA ARG A 194 -32.00 2.55 -4.75
C ARG A 194 -31.01 1.58 -5.38
N ARG A 195 -31.18 1.35 -6.69
CA ARG A 195 -30.12 0.87 -7.57
C ARG A 195 -28.89 1.74 -7.34
N ARG A 196 -27.93 1.20 -6.60
CA ARG A 196 -26.59 1.78 -6.44
C ARG A 196 -25.98 1.94 -7.82
N ARG A 197 -26.06 3.17 -8.35
CA ARG A 197 -25.16 3.67 -9.40
C ARG A 197 -23.74 3.72 -8.82
N SER A 198 -23.03 2.59 -8.81
CA SER A 198 -21.60 2.56 -8.45
C SER A 198 -20.76 1.94 -9.55
N ARG A 199 -20.86 2.46 -10.77
CA ARG A 199 -19.93 2.09 -11.87
C ARG A 199 -19.66 3.29 -12.78
N SER A 200 -18.82 4.23 -12.34
CA SER A 200 -18.05 5.14 -13.23
C SER A 200 -17.10 6.11 -12.51
N LEU A 201 -17.14 6.22 -11.17
CA LEU A 201 -16.33 7.22 -10.44
C LEU A 201 -14.82 7.20 -10.71
N PRO A 202 -14.11 6.05 -10.80
CA PRO A 202 -12.65 6.08 -10.99
C PRO A 202 -12.23 6.57 -12.39
N ARG A 203 -13.01 6.26 -13.43
CA ARG A 203 -12.79 6.80 -14.78
C ARG A 203 -13.06 8.30 -14.85
N ARG A 204 -14.03 8.81 -14.10
CA ARG A 204 -14.31 10.26 -14.07
C ARG A 204 -13.17 11.06 -13.44
N LEU A 205 -12.52 10.52 -12.40
CA LEU A 205 -11.43 11.23 -11.72
C LEU A 205 -10.16 11.32 -12.59
N SER A 206 -9.73 10.21 -13.19
CA SER A 206 -8.58 10.21 -14.11
C SER A 206 -8.79 11.15 -15.30
N VAL A 207 -9.97 11.12 -15.93
CA VAL A 207 -10.35 12.04 -17.01
C VAL A 207 -10.39 13.49 -16.51
N ALA A 208 -10.93 13.74 -15.31
CA ALA A 208 -10.98 15.10 -14.75
C ALA A 208 -9.56 15.66 -14.50
N VAL A 209 -8.65 14.86 -13.94
CA VAL A 209 -7.25 15.27 -13.74
C VAL A 209 -6.58 15.57 -15.07
N ALA A 210 -6.73 14.70 -16.08
CA ALA A 210 -6.17 14.93 -17.41
C ALA A 210 -6.72 16.21 -18.06
N VAL A 211 -8.03 16.46 -17.94
CA VAL A 211 -8.68 17.68 -18.46
C VAL A 211 -8.15 18.93 -17.76
N VAL A 212 -8.01 18.91 -16.44
CA VAL A 212 -7.46 20.05 -15.69
C VAL A 212 -6.03 20.36 -16.13
N VAL A 213 -5.18 19.34 -16.26
CA VAL A 213 -3.79 19.52 -16.74
C VAL A 213 -3.78 20.08 -18.17
N LEU A 214 -4.64 19.59 -19.07
CA LEU A 214 -4.76 20.10 -20.43
C LEU A 214 -5.22 21.57 -20.48
N LEU A 215 -6.21 21.95 -19.67
CA LEU A 215 -6.69 23.33 -19.60
C LEU A 215 -5.61 24.28 -19.10
N LEU A 216 -4.87 23.90 -18.06
CA LEU A 216 -3.73 24.67 -17.57
C LEU A 216 -2.63 24.77 -18.63
N THR A 217 -2.36 23.69 -19.35
CA THR A 217 -1.36 23.66 -20.44
C THR A 217 -1.76 24.59 -21.59
N LEU A 218 -3.01 24.56 -22.01
CA LEU A 218 -3.56 25.45 -23.05
C LEU A 218 -3.46 26.91 -22.62
N GLY A 219 -3.82 27.23 -21.38
CA GLY A 219 -3.69 28.58 -20.83
C GLY A 219 -2.24 29.07 -20.83
N LEU A 220 -1.30 28.23 -20.38
CA LEU A 220 0.12 28.59 -20.36
C LEU A 220 0.69 28.77 -21.77
N ALA A 221 0.37 27.86 -22.70
CA ALA A 221 0.80 27.97 -24.10
C ALA A 221 0.27 29.25 -24.76
N TRP A 222 -0.99 29.63 -24.48
CA TRP A 222 -1.56 30.88 -24.95
C TRP A 222 -0.83 32.09 -24.39
N VAL A 223 -0.56 32.13 -23.07
CA VAL A 223 0.21 33.22 -22.44
C VAL A 223 1.60 33.32 -23.06
N THR A 224 2.30 32.20 -23.22
CA THR A 224 3.65 32.22 -23.82
C THR A 224 3.63 32.68 -25.28
N SER A 225 2.62 32.28 -26.05
CA SER A 225 2.44 32.76 -27.43
C SER A 225 2.16 34.26 -27.47
N ALA A 226 1.29 34.77 -26.58
CA ALA A 226 0.97 36.18 -26.50
C ALA A 226 2.19 37.03 -26.11
N VAL A 227 2.96 36.58 -25.11
CA VAL A 227 4.20 37.24 -24.70
C VAL A 227 5.23 37.24 -25.83
N ASN A 228 5.38 36.12 -26.55
CA ASN A 228 6.31 36.05 -27.67
C ASN A 228 5.91 37.00 -28.81
N ALA A 229 4.61 37.06 -29.16
CA ALA A 229 4.10 37.98 -30.17
C ALA A 229 4.33 39.45 -29.77
N SER A 230 3.97 39.83 -28.53
CA SER A 230 4.21 41.19 -28.04
C SER A 230 5.68 41.57 -27.97
N ASN A 231 6.58 40.62 -27.65
CA ASN A 231 8.02 40.88 -27.65
C ASN A 231 8.57 41.04 -29.06
N ASN A 232 8.12 40.23 -30.03
CA ASN A 232 8.49 40.38 -31.43
C ASN A 232 8.07 41.76 -31.97
N GLU A 233 6.85 42.20 -31.69
CA GLU A 233 6.33 43.52 -32.09
C GLU A 233 7.20 44.64 -31.53
N ARG A 234 7.49 44.62 -30.22
CA ARG A 234 8.37 45.64 -29.58
C ARG A 234 9.78 45.66 -30.14
N LEU A 235 10.38 44.49 -30.40
CA LEU A 235 11.72 44.41 -30.98
C LEU A 235 11.73 44.95 -32.42
N LEU A 236 10.68 44.67 -33.19
CA LEU A 236 10.53 45.21 -34.55
C LEU A 236 10.38 46.74 -34.52
N GLU A 237 9.53 47.29 -33.65
CA GLU A 237 9.40 48.73 -33.45
C GLU A 237 10.73 49.39 -33.06
N GLN A 238 11.51 48.74 -32.19
CA GLN A 238 12.83 49.21 -31.79
C GLN A 238 13.82 49.23 -32.97
N GLN A 239 13.89 48.14 -33.76
CA GLN A 239 14.78 48.09 -34.92
C GLN A 239 14.40 49.13 -35.98
N ILE A 240 13.10 49.36 -36.22
CA ILE A 240 12.65 50.44 -37.11
C ILE A 240 12.99 51.82 -36.54
N ALA A 241 12.94 52.01 -35.21
CA ALA A 241 13.36 53.27 -34.58
C ALA A 241 14.85 53.55 -34.81
N GLU A 242 15.70 52.53 -34.75
CA GLU A 242 17.13 52.63 -35.04
C GLU A 242 17.36 53.00 -36.51
N ILE A 243 16.67 52.35 -37.44
CA ILE A 243 16.72 52.68 -38.88
C ILE A 243 16.26 54.13 -39.12
N ALA A 244 15.17 54.55 -38.49
CA ALA A 244 14.67 55.92 -38.59
C ALA A 244 15.70 56.95 -38.10
N THR A 245 16.41 56.63 -37.01
CA THR A 245 17.46 57.49 -36.46
C THR A 245 18.63 57.62 -37.44
N LEU A 246 19.04 56.52 -38.08
CA LEU A 246 20.08 56.54 -39.12
C LEU A 246 19.67 57.37 -40.34
N LEU A 247 18.43 57.22 -40.82
CA LEU A 247 17.89 58.00 -41.94
C LEU A 247 17.85 59.50 -41.61
N SER A 248 17.37 59.89 -40.42
CA SER A 248 17.38 61.29 -40.00
C SER A 248 18.80 61.85 -39.85
N ALA A 249 19.76 61.04 -39.37
CA ALA A 249 21.16 61.47 -39.27
C ALA A 249 21.77 61.72 -40.66
N GLN A 250 21.44 60.89 -41.65
CA GLN A 250 21.92 61.04 -43.03
C GLN A 250 21.43 62.36 -43.67
N VAL A 251 20.17 62.76 -43.40
CA VAL A 251 19.63 64.05 -43.85
C VAL A 251 20.43 65.22 -43.33
N ALA A 252 20.79 65.20 -42.05
CA ALA A 252 21.55 66.29 -41.44
C ALA A 252 22.93 66.45 -42.08
N VAL A 253 23.59 65.34 -42.41
CA VAL A 253 24.86 65.34 -43.15
C VAL A 253 24.66 65.96 -44.53
N LEU A 254 23.63 65.53 -45.27
CA LEU A 254 23.36 66.03 -46.62
C LEU A 254 23.01 67.53 -46.61
N GLN A 255 22.16 67.96 -45.68
CA GLN A 255 21.82 69.37 -45.49
C GLN A 255 23.06 70.22 -45.19
N THR A 256 23.99 69.71 -44.38
CA THR A 256 25.27 70.40 -44.10
C THR A 256 26.11 70.52 -45.38
N GLN A 257 26.29 69.44 -46.14
CA GLN A 257 27.04 69.45 -47.40
C GLN A 257 26.43 70.41 -48.43
N MET A 258 25.11 70.44 -48.55
CA MET A 258 24.41 71.34 -49.46
C MET A 258 24.45 72.80 -49.00
N ALA A 259 24.38 73.05 -47.69
CA ALA A 259 24.55 74.38 -47.13
C ALA A 259 25.96 74.92 -47.40
N ASP A 260 27.01 74.10 -47.25
CA ASP A 260 28.39 74.46 -47.57
C ASP A 260 28.57 74.81 -49.06
N ALA A 261 27.99 73.99 -49.95
CA ALA A 261 27.95 74.30 -51.39
C ALA A 261 27.25 75.64 -51.66
N GLY A 262 26.17 75.92 -50.92
CA GLY A 262 25.41 77.15 -51.01
C GLY A 262 26.20 78.37 -50.53
N GLN A 263 27.00 78.22 -49.48
CA GLN A 263 27.92 79.26 -48.99
C GLN A 263 29.02 79.58 -50.01
N VAL A 264 29.57 78.56 -50.69
CA VAL A 264 30.54 78.79 -51.78
C VAL A 264 29.91 79.57 -52.93
N ALA A 265 28.69 79.20 -53.32
CA ALA A 265 27.95 79.93 -54.35
C ALA A 265 27.62 81.37 -53.91
N ALA A 266 27.24 81.58 -52.66
CA ALA A 266 26.97 82.89 -52.06
C ALA A 266 28.19 83.81 -52.12
N ALA A 267 29.33 83.31 -51.62
CA ALA A 267 30.58 84.08 -51.50
C ALA A 267 31.16 84.49 -52.85
N THR A 268 30.79 83.77 -53.92
CA THR A 268 31.27 83.99 -55.29
C THR A 268 30.19 84.60 -56.20
N ALA A 269 29.09 85.11 -55.62
CA ALA A 269 27.95 85.68 -56.35
C ALA A 269 27.37 84.75 -57.44
N GLY A 270 27.51 83.44 -57.27
CA GLY A 270 27.06 82.42 -58.20
C GLY A 270 27.95 82.27 -59.44
N GLU A 271 29.25 82.53 -59.36
CA GLU A 271 30.17 82.19 -60.45
C GLU A 271 30.26 80.65 -60.65
N PRO A 272 30.16 80.13 -61.89
CA PRO A 272 30.16 78.68 -62.13
C PRO A 272 31.46 77.94 -61.73
N GLY A 273 32.61 78.61 -61.88
CA GLY A 273 33.94 77.99 -61.71
C GLY A 273 34.26 77.57 -60.26
N PRO A 274 34.07 78.44 -59.25
CA PRO A 274 34.24 78.07 -57.84
C PRO A 274 33.30 76.96 -57.38
N PHE A 275 32.01 77.01 -57.78
CA PHE A 275 31.03 76.00 -57.43
C PHE A 275 31.37 74.62 -58.03
N THR A 276 31.72 74.57 -59.32
CA THR A 276 32.11 73.30 -59.97
C THR A 276 33.38 72.68 -59.38
N ARG A 277 34.35 73.50 -58.95
CA ARG A 277 35.54 73.01 -58.22
C ARG A 277 35.20 72.44 -56.84
N PHE A 278 34.30 73.08 -56.10
CA PHE A 278 33.80 72.56 -54.82
C PHE A 278 33.05 71.25 -55.05
N ALA A 279 32.11 71.23 -56.00
CA ALA A 279 31.34 70.05 -56.36
C ALA A 279 32.23 68.86 -56.73
N ALA A 280 33.28 69.09 -57.53
CA ALA A 280 34.25 68.05 -57.90
C ALA A 280 35.10 67.52 -56.73
N ALA A 281 35.24 68.29 -55.64
CA ALA A 281 35.96 67.87 -54.44
C ALA A 281 35.06 67.14 -53.42
N THR A 282 33.75 67.45 -53.43
CA THR A 282 32.77 66.88 -52.48
C THR A 282 32.06 65.66 -53.04
N VAL A 283 31.90 65.57 -54.36
CA VAL A 283 31.14 64.53 -55.05
C VAL A 283 32.03 63.88 -56.11
N SER A 284 32.04 62.55 -56.17
CA SER A 284 32.70 61.81 -57.25
C SER A 284 31.63 61.25 -58.22
N PRO A 285 31.61 61.67 -59.50
CA PRO A 285 30.76 61.07 -60.54
C PRO A 285 31.10 59.58 -60.74
N PRO A 286 30.18 58.74 -61.26
CA PRO A 286 29.20 59.11 -62.29
C PRO A 286 27.73 59.26 -61.84
N GLU A 287 27.37 59.01 -60.58
CA GLU A 287 25.96 58.78 -60.22
C GLU A 287 25.23 60.00 -59.64
N LEU A 288 25.91 60.92 -58.95
CA LEU A 288 25.26 62.07 -58.30
C LEU A 288 25.35 63.33 -59.18
N SER A 289 24.23 64.02 -59.37
CA SER A 289 24.18 65.33 -60.02
C SER A 289 24.15 66.44 -58.96
N LEU A 290 25.04 67.43 -59.05
CA LEU A 290 25.03 68.62 -58.19
C LEU A 290 25.02 69.87 -59.08
N SER A 291 24.00 70.71 -58.89
CA SER A 291 23.71 71.85 -59.75
C SER A 291 23.42 73.11 -58.94
N LEU A 292 23.75 74.26 -59.51
CA LEU A 292 23.47 75.58 -58.98
C LEU A 292 22.47 76.28 -59.88
N TRP A 293 21.42 76.82 -59.29
CA TRP A 293 20.34 77.51 -59.98
C TRP A 293 20.18 78.92 -59.45
N ARG A 294 19.71 79.83 -60.31
CA ARG A 294 19.33 81.19 -59.94
C ARG A 294 17.83 81.38 -60.14
N VAL A 295 17.14 81.76 -59.08
CA VAL A 295 15.70 81.99 -59.04
C VAL A 295 15.44 83.49 -58.99
N SER A 296 14.80 84.04 -60.02
CA SER A 296 14.43 85.46 -60.12
C SER A 296 12.95 85.59 -60.47
N GLY A 297 12.11 85.81 -59.46
CA GLY A 297 10.65 85.76 -59.65
C GLY A 297 10.19 84.35 -60.05
N ASN A 298 9.55 84.21 -61.21
CA ASN A 298 9.08 82.93 -61.75
C ASN A 298 10.00 82.36 -62.84
N GLN A 299 11.25 82.82 -62.91
CA GLN A 299 12.26 82.28 -63.82
C GLN A 299 13.37 81.60 -63.03
N VAL A 300 13.71 80.38 -63.47
CA VAL A 300 14.82 79.59 -62.94
C VAL A 300 15.85 79.37 -64.05
N GLU A 301 17.09 79.71 -63.77
CA GLU A 301 18.21 79.55 -64.70
C GLU A 301 19.26 78.63 -64.08
N GLN A 302 19.69 77.61 -64.80
CA GLN A 302 20.79 76.74 -64.38
C GLN A 302 22.12 77.45 -64.61
N VAL A 303 22.85 77.71 -63.53
CA VAL A 303 24.11 78.47 -63.53
C VAL A 303 25.32 77.55 -63.67
N ALA A 304 25.30 76.40 -63.01
CA ALA A 304 26.38 75.42 -63.04
C ALA A 304 25.85 74.01 -62.78
N VAL A 305 26.55 73.00 -63.29
CA VAL A 305 26.28 71.59 -63.01
C VAL A 305 27.57 70.80 -62.98
N HIS A 306 27.64 69.84 -62.07
CA HIS A 306 28.68 68.84 -61.96
C HIS A 306 28.02 67.46 -61.84
N GLY A 307 28.37 66.54 -62.73
CA GLY A 307 27.71 65.22 -62.86
C GLY A 307 26.69 65.15 -64.01
N PRO A 308 25.79 64.16 -64.01
CA PRO A 308 24.73 64.02 -65.02
C PRO A 308 23.81 65.24 -65.06
N ALA A 309 23.15 65.49 -66.20
CA ALA A 309 22.14 66.53 -66.28
C ALA A 309 20.97 66.24 -65.31
N PRO A 310 20.45 67.27 -64.61
CA PRO A 310 19.30 67.11 -63.72
C PRO A 310 18.06 66.73 -64.54
N LEU A 311 17.30 65.75 -64.05
CA LEU A 311 16.02 65.35 -64.63
C LEU A 311 14.92 66.36 -64.28
N LEU A 312 15.02 67.03 -63.13
CA LEU A 312 14.08 68.09 -62.76
C LEU A 312 14.40 69.35 -63.57
N ALA A 313 13.59 69.62 -64.60
CA ALA A 313 13.76 70.75 -65.51
C ALA A 313 12.42 71.40 -65.89
N GLY A 314 12.45 72.59 -66.48
CA GLY A 314 11.26 73.28 -67.00
C GLY A 314 10.29 73.74 -65.90
N ASP A 315 8.99 73.51 -66.12
CA ASP A 315 7.92 74.00 -65.23
C ASP A 315 7.95 73.31 -63.85
N GLU A 316 8.33 72.04 -63.77
CA GLU A 316 8.45 71.29 -62.50
C GLU A 316 9.59 71.82 -61.63
N ALA A 317 10.76 72.09 -62.23
CA ALA A 317 11.87 72.76 -61.54
C ALA A 317 11.50 74.18 -61.10
N THR A 318 10.76 74.92 -61.92
CA THR A 318 10.28 76.27 -61.57
C THR A 318 9.36 76.22 -60.36
N SER A 319 8.40 75.31 -60.35
CA SER A 319 7.47 75.13 -59.22
C SER A 319 8.20 74.67 -57.96
N PHE A 320 9.16 73.75 -58.07
CA PHE A 320 9.89 73.23 -56.92
C PHE A 320 10.81 74.30 -56.31
N PHE A 321 11.60 75.00 -57.13
CA PHE A 321 12.57 75.98 -56.64
C PHE A 321 11.96 77.31 -56.18
N THR A 322 10.85 77.76 -56.77
CA THR A 322 10.15 78.98 -56.32
C THR A 322 9.41 78.79 -54.99
N GLY A 323 9.01 77.55 -54.68
CA GLY A 323 8.39 77.20 -53.40
C GLY A 323 9.36 77.05 -52.22
N LEU A 324 10.69 77.19 -52.45
CA LEU A 324 11.69 77.02 -51.38
C LEU A 324 11.78 78.24 -50.46
N GLU A 325 11.59 78.00 -49.17
CA GLU A 325 11.84 78.97 -48.11
C GLU A 325 13.33 79.30 -47.99
N PRO A 326 13.73 80.59 -47.90
CA PRO A 326 15.12 81.01 -47.71
C PRO A 326 15.58 80.81 -46.25
N ALA A 327 15.42 79.60 -45.73
CA ALA A 327 15.70 79.23 -44.34
C ALA A 327 16.90 78.27 -44.21
N GLY A 328 17.50 77.83 -45.32
CA GLY A 328 18.56 76.80 -45.30
C GLY A 328 18.06 75.41 -44.87
N GLN A 329 16.75 75.17 -44.91
CA GLN A 329 16.16 73.85 -44.75
C GLN A 329 16.29 73.07 -46.06
N LEU A 330 16.55 71.77 -45.94
CA LEU A 330 16.59 70.85 -47.08
C LEU A 330 15.17 70.54 -47.54
N SER A 331 14.86 70.78 -48.81
CA SER A 331 13.62 70.34 -49.45
C SER A 331 13.86 69.09 -50.29
N VAL A 332 12.92 68.15 -50.24
CA VAL A 332 13.06 66.83 -50.89
C VAL A 332 11.91 66.58 -51.84
N ALA A 333 12.23 66.25 -53.09
CA ALA A 333 11.27 65.82 -54.10
C ALA A 333 11.67 64.47 -54.68
N GLY A 334 10.68 63.65 -55.01
CA GLY A 334 10.88 62.36 -55.65
C GLY A 334 10.61 62.44 -57.14
N ILE A 335 11.63 62.20 -57.96
CA ILE A 335 11.48 61.91 -59.39
C ILE A 335 11.37 60.39 -59.49
N LEU A 336 10.24 59.87 -59.02
CA LEU A 336 10.08 58.44 -58.84
C LEU A 336 9.59 57.76 -60.11
N ASP A 337 8.93 58.46 -61.03
CA ASP A 337 8.43 57.90 -62.27
C ASP A 337 9.50 57.83 -63.37
N GLY A 338 9.55 56.71 -64.10
CA GLY A 338 10.50 56.49 -65.19
C GLY A 338 11.57 55.42 -64.93
N PRO A 339 12.46 55.17 -65.91
CA PRO A 339 13.47 54.10 -65.83
C PRO A 339 14.65 54.42 -64.90
N GLU A 340 14.90 55.69 -64.59
CA GLU A 340 15.97 56.15 -63.70
C GLU A 340 15.39 56.99 -62.54
N PRO A 341 14.78 56.37 -61.52
CA PRO A 341 14.20 57.09 -60.41
C PRO A 341 15.29 57.82 -59.60
N ARG A 342 15.03 59.04 -59.16
CA ARG A 342 15.96 59.87 -58.39
C ARG A 342 15.28 60.56 -57.22
N LEU A 343 16.02 60.80 -56.14
CA LEU A 343 15.67 61.78 -55.13
C LEU A 343 16.35 63.10 -55.46
N ALA A 344 15.54 64.14 -55.60
CA ALA A 344 15.97 65.51 -55.75
C ALA A 344 16.00 66.18 -54.38
N TYR A 345 17.09 66.88 -54.11
CA TYR A 345 17.33 67.64 -52.90
C TYR A 345 17.58 69.08 -53.30
N ALA A 346 16.91 70.05 -52.68
CA ALA A 346 17.16 71.46 -52.93
C ALA A 346 17.29 72.23 -51.62
N LEU A 347 18.19 73.22 -51.61
CA LEU A 347 18.39 74.09 -50.48
C LEU A 347 18.62 75.52 -50.97
N ARG A 348 17.86 76.46 -50.39
CA ARG A 348 18.01 77.90 -50.63
C ARG A 348 18.69 78.56 -49.42
N PRO A 349 19.96 78.99 -49.53
CA PRO A 349 20.64 79.62 -48.41
C PRO A 349 20.07 81.03 -48.17
N GLY A 350 19.80 81.38 -46.91
CA GLY A 350 18.97 82.55 -46.54
C GLY A 350 19.50 83.95 -46.89
N ASN A 351 20.63 84.09 -47.60
CA ASN A 351 21.25 85.39 -47.87
C ASN A 351 21.99 85.49 -49.23
N THR A 352 21.42 84.93 -50.30
CA THR A 352 22.17 84.63 -51.55
C THR A 352 21.57 85.15 -52.86
N GLY A 353 20.65 86.13 -52.81
CA GLY A 353 20.13 86.76 -54.05
C GLY A 353 19.36 85.81 -54.98
N GLY A 354 18.75 84.74 -54.43
CA GLY A 354 17.95 83.78 -55.20
C GLY A 354 18.70 82.54 -55.67
N LEU A 355 19.92 82.28 -55.20
CA LEU A 355 20.65 81.05 -55.53
C LEU A 355 20.06 79.83 -54.80
N VAL A 356 19.97 78.70 -55.52
CA VAL A 356 19.49 77.41 -55.02
C VAL A 356 20.51 76.33 -55.37
N VAL A 357 20.93 75.56 -54.38
CA VAL A 357 21.75 74.36 -54.58
C VAL A 357 20.81 73.19 -54.74
N HIS A 358 20.99 72.41 -55.80
CA HIS A 358 20.15 71.28 -56.13
C HIS A 358 21.00 70.03 -56.41
N ALA A 359 20.66 68.92 -55.78
CA ALA A 359 21.31 67.63 -55.99
C ALA A 359 20.30 66.56 -56.39
N GLU A 360 20.64 65.70 -57.34
CA GLU A 360 19.86 64.50 -57.66
C GLU A 360 20.69 63.25 -57.40
N VAL A 361 20.11 62.32 -56.66
CA VAL A 361 20.72 61.03 -56.33
C VAL A 361 19.88 59.90 -56.92
N PRO A 362 20.46 58.99 -57.73
CA PRO A 362 19.74 57.87 -58.30
C PRO A 362 19.34 56.86 -57.22
N LEU A 363 18.17 56.26 -57.41
CA LEU A 363 17.59 55.29 -56.50
C LEU A 363 17.71 53.88 -57.05
N ASN A 364 18.20 52.97 -56.21
CA ASN A 364 18.06 51.54 -56.42
C ASN A 364 16.81 51.05 -55.71
N ARG A 365 15.70 50.90 -56.46
CA ARG A 365 14.41 50.48 -55.89
C ARG A 365 14.46 49.12 -55.19
N ARG A 366 15.35 48.22 -55.61
CA ARG A 366 15.57 46.93 -54.95
C ARG A 366 17.01 46.83 -54.46
N VAL A 367 17.17 46.63 -53.17
CA VAL A 367 18.47 46.44 -52.53
C VAL A 367 18.47 45.13 -51.77
N SER A 368 19.56 44.37 -51.90
CA SER A 368 19.77 43.17 -51.11
C SER A 368 20.71 43.48 -49.95
N VAL A 369 20.30 43.16 -48.74
CA VAL A 369 21.14 43.27 -47.53
C VAL A 369 21.99 42.00 -47.44
N PRO A 370 23.34 42.10 -47.40
CA PRO A 370 24.23 40.96 -47.23
C PRO A 370 23.89 40.12 -45.99
N ALA A 371 24.11 38.81 -46.08
CA ALA A 371 23.92 37.92 -44.95
C ALA A 371 24.94 38.24 -43.84
N GLY A 372 24.45 38.49 -42.61
CA GLY A 372 25.29 38.84 -41.44
C GLY A 372 25.26 40.31 -41.05
N ASP A 373 24.70 41.20 -41.88
CA ASP A 373 24.48 42.60 -41.51
C ASP A 373 23.34 42.74 -40.49
N ALA A 374 23.37 43.84 -39.72
CA ALA A 374 22.47 44.11 -38.59
C ALA A 374 20.96 44.04 -38.92
N TYR A 375 20.59 44.22 -40.19
CA TYR A 375 19.21 44.21 -40.67
C TYR A 375 18.90 43.08 -41.66
N SER A 376 19.79 42.09 -41.78
CA SER A 376 19.60 40.94 -42.68
C SER A 376 18.40 40.05 -42.31
N GLY A 377 17.82 40.21 -41.12
CA GLY A 377 16.58 39.52 -40.71
C GLY A 377 15.27 40.23 -41.11
N LEU A 378 15.34 41.43 -41.69
CA LEU A 378 14.17 42.28 -41.96
C LEU A 378 13.88 42.41 -43.45
N ASP A 379 12.59 42.38 -43.77
CA ASP A 379 12.05 42.89 -45.02
C ASP A 379 11.65 44.34 -44.80
N LEU A 380 12.17 45.25 -45.62
CA LEU A 380 12.08 46.70 -45.44
C LEU A 380 11.55 47.35 -46.73
N ALA A 381 10.71 48.36 -46.59
CA ALA A 381 10.32 49.26 -47.65
C ALA A 381 10.30 50.71 -47.13
N VAL A 382 10.89 51.62 -47.90
CA VAL A 382 10.93 53.05 -47.61
C VAL A 382 10.15 53.77 -48.69
N PHE A 383 9.20 54.59 -48.28
CA PHE A 383 8.32 55.37 -49.14
C PHE A 383 8.53 56.86 -48.90
N LEU A 384 8.41 57.66 -49.95
CA LEU A 384 8.41 59.11 -49.87
C LEU A 384 7.03 59.60 -49.43
N GLY A 385 6.99 60.51 -48.46
CA GLY A 385 5.75 61.00 -47.89
C GLY A 385 5.09 60.02 -46.92
N ARG A 386 3.76 60.14 -46.78
CA ARG A 386 2.96 59.44 -45.77
C ARG A 386 2.27 58.17 -46.27
N THR A 387 2.28 57.96 -47.58
CA THR A 387 1.54 56.88 -48.23
C THR A 387 2.47 55.74 -48.60
N THR A 388 2.04 54.51 -48.36
CA THR A 388 2.77 53.28 -48.72
C THR A 388 2.42 52.79 -50.13
N SER A 389 2.10 53.72 -51.05
CA SER A 389 1.78 53.37 -52.44
C SER A 389 3.05 52.99 -53.20
N PRO A 390 2.99 52.03 -54.15
CA PRO A 390 4.14 51.66 -54.98
C PRO A 390 4.76 52.82 -55.77
N GLU A 391 3.96 53.85 -56.07
CA GLU A 391 4.38 55.07 -56.77
C GLU A 391 5.31 55.94 -55.91
N GLN A 392 5.17 55.87 -54.59
CA GLN A 392 6.02 56.59 -53.64
C GLN A 392 7.21 55.74 -53.17
N LEU A 393 7.45 54.58 -53.78
CA LEU A 393 8.51 53.67 -53.34
C LEU A 393 9.89 54.26 -53.64
N VAL A 394 10.66 54.50 -52.56
CA VAL A 394 12.08 54.88 -52.65
C VAL A 394 12.94 53.63 -52.79
N GLN A 395 12.78 52.68 -51.87
CA GLN A 395 13.60 51.47 -51.83
C GLN A 395 12.88 50.33 -51.11
N THR A 396 13.10 49.09 -51.53
CA THR A 396 12.66 47.91 -50.80
C THR A 396 13.67 46.76 -50.86
N THR A 397 13.62 45.88 -49.85
CA THR A 397 14.39 44.62 -49.80
C THR A 397 13.53 43.39 -50.11
N ALA A 398 12.20 43.55 -50.24
CA ALA A 398 11.24 42.45 -50.44
C ALA A 398 10.13 42.83 -51.44
N PRO A 399 9.34 41.87 -51.96
CA PRO A 399 8.14 42.17 -52.74
C PRO A 399 7.12 42.99 -51.94
N LEU A 400 6.37 43.87 -52.61
CA LEU A 400 5.27 44.64 -52.02
C LEU A 400 3.91 44.00 -52.35
N PRO A 401 2.92 44.04 -51.43
CA PRO A 401 3.03 44.53 -50.05
C PRO A 401 3.88 43.57 -49.19
N ILE A 402 4.58 44.12 -48.18
CA ILE A 402 5.29 43.29 -47.20
C ILE A 402 4.25 42.53 -46.38
N GLU A 403 4.36 41.20 -46.32
CA GLU A 403 3.45 40.31 -45.59
C GLU A 403 3.96 39.99 -44.17
N GLY A 404 3.05 39.61 -43.27
CA GLY A 404 3.36 39.20 -41.91
C GLY A 404 3.21 40.33 -40.87
N ASP A 405 3.93 40.21 -39.76
CA ASP A 405 3.94 41.21 -38.68
C ASP A 405 4.73 42.44 -39.14
N THR A 406 4.04 43.42 -39.71
CA THR A 406 4.63 44.68 -40.18
C THR A 406 4.54 45.76 -39.12
N ALA A 407 5.60 46.54 -38.94
CA ALA A 407 5.56 47.81 -38.23
C ALA A 407 5.88 48.96 -39.20
N THR A 408 5.26 50.12 -38.97
CA THR A 408 5.39 51.30 -39.82
C THR A 408 5.80 52.51 -38.99
N ARG A 409 6.82 53.23 -39.43
CA ARG A 409 7.29 54.45 -38.78
C ARG A 409 7.49 55.57 -39.77
N ARG A 410 7.06 56.77 -39.40
CA ARG A 410 7.31 58.00 -40.15
C ARG A 410 8.56 58.69 -39.62
N VAL A 411 9.40 59.15 -40.53
CA VAL A 411 10.72 59.72 -40.26
C VAL A 411 10.76 61.11 -40.90
N PRO A 412 10.98 62.19 -40.12
CA PRO A 412 11.20 63.52 -40.70
C PRO A 412 12.41 63.52 -41.63
N PHE A 413 12.25 64.08 -42.82
CA PHE A 413 13.26 64.03 -43.88
C PHE A 413 13.20 65.31 -44.72
N GLY A 414 14.04 66.30 -44.35
CA GLY A 414 14.04 67.63 -44.94
C GLY A 414 12.81 68.45 -44.54
N ASP A 415 11.99 68.83 -45.51
CA ASP A 415 10.68 69.47 -45.37
C ASP A 415 9.51 68.47 -45.44
N GLY A 416 9.80 67.21 -45.76
CA GLY A 416 8.85 66.10 -45.85
C GLY A 416 9.03 65.03 -44.79
N GLU A 417 8.41 63.88 -45.04
CA GLU A 417 8.51 62.67 -44.22
C GLU A 417 8.85 61.48 -45.13
N LEU A 418 9.61 60.51 -44.64
CA LEU A 418 9.70 59.16 -45.19
C LEU A 418 8.85 58.21 -44.36
N THR A 419 8.17 57.27 -45.00
CA THR A 419 7.48 56.18 -44.32
C THR A 419 8.28 54.90 -44.48
N VAL A 420 8.74 54.34 -43.35
CA VAL A 420 9.48 53.07 -43.29
C VAL A 420 8.54 51.98 -42.82
N VAL A 421 8.38 50.94 -43.63
CA VAL A 421 7.63 49.72 -43.30
C VAL A 421 8.63 48.59 -43.19
N ALA A 422 8.62 47.84 -42.09
CA ALA A 422 9.42 46.63 -41.98
C ALA A 422 8.62 45.46 -41.43
N ALA A 423 8.98 44.24 -41.83
CA ALA A 423 8.53 43.00 -41.23
C ALA A 423 9.72 42.10 -40.91
N SER A 424 9.61 41.32 -39.84
CA SER A 424 10.61 40.32 -39.50
C SER A 424 10.39 39.03 -40.30
N ARG A 425 11.42 38.51 -40.97
CA ARG A 425 11.36 37.23 -41.71
C ARG A 425 11.28 36.01 -40.80
N SER A 426 11.74 36.16 -39.56
CA SER A 426 11.74 35.14 -38.52
C SER A 426 11.55 35.79 -37.15
N SER A 427 11.14 35.02 -36.15
CA SER A 427 10.96 35.50 -34.77
C SER A 427 12.21 36.22 -34.26
N LEU A 428 12.08 37.50 -33.90
CA LEU A 428 13.19 38.33 -33.37
C LEU A 428 13.62 37.92 -31.96
N THR A 429 12.73 37.25 -31.21
CA THR A 429 13.01 36.68 -29.87
C THR A 429 13.85 35.40 -29.88
N GLY A 430 14.20 34.89 -31.07
CA GLY A 430 15.00 33.67 -31.26
C GLY A 430 14.20 32.37 -31.34
N PRO A 431 14.84 31.27 -31.77
CA PRO A 431 14.17 30.00 -32.09
C PRO A 431 13.58 29.31 -30.85
N LEU A 432 14.26 29.43 -29.70
CA LEU A 432 13.77 28.83 -28.45
C LEU A 432 12.47 29.50 -28.00
N SER A 433 12.42 30.82 -27.99
CA SER A 433 11.25 31.61 -27.58
C SER A 433 10.04 31.33 -28.48
N ALA A 434 10.26 31.22 -29.79
CA ALA A 434 9.22 30.86 -30.75
C ALA A 434 8.70 29.42 -30.57
N ALA A 435 9.56 28.49 -30.14
CA ALA A 435 9.20 27.11 -29.88
C ALA A 435 8.51 26.88 -28.52
N LEU A 436 8.64 27.81 -27.56
CA LEU A 436 8.14 27.62 -26.19
C LEU A 436 6.65 27.21 -26.11
N PRO A 437 5.69 27.81 -26.85
CA PRO A 437 4.29 27.38 -26.78
C PRO A 437 4.11 25.91 -27.18
N TRP A 438 4.86 25.46 -28.18
CA TRP A 438 4.84 24.07 -28.65
C TRP A 438 5.50 23.11 -27.65
N ILE A 439 6.59 23.53 -27.02
CA ILE A 439 7.24 22.77 -25.94
C ILE A 439 6.28 22.60 -24.77
N VAL A 440 5.61 23.68 -24.35
CA VAL A 440 4.60 23.65 -23.27
C VAL A 440 3.47 22.68 -23.60
N LEU A 441 2.93 22.73 -24.82
CA LEU A 441 1.88 21.80 -25.27
C LEU A 441 2.37 20.33 -25.26
N GLY A 442 3.57 20.06 -25.75
CA GLY A 442 4.14 18.71 -25.79
C GLY A 442 4.36 18.13 -24.39
N VAL A 443 5.01 18.89 -23.50
CA VAL A 443 5.28 18.47 -22.12
C VAL A 443 3.98 18.34 -21.32
N GLY A 444 3.09 19.31 -21.42
CA GLY A 444 1.80 19.28 -20.71
C GLY A 444 0.89 18.16 -21.18
N GLY A 445 0.88 17.84 -22.48
CA GLY A 445 0.18 16.68 -23.03
C GLY A 445 0.72 15.36 -22.47
N ALA A 446 2.05 15.20 -22.42
CA ALA A 446 2.68 14.02 -21.82
C ALA A 446 2.35 13.89 -20.32
N LEU A 447 2.36 14.99 -19.57
CA LEU A 447 1.97 15.02 -18.16
C LEU A 447 0.49 14.68 -17.95
N ALA A 448 -0.41 15.14 -18.82
CA ALA A 448 -1.83 14.83 -18.73
C ALA A 448 -2.09 13.33 -18.92
N VAL A 449 -1.43 12.70 -19.90
CA VAL A 449 -1.51 11.25 -20.15
C VAL A 449 -0.90 10.46 -18.99
N GLY A 450 0.30 10.85 -18.54
CA GLY A 450 0.98 10.19 -17.43
C GLY A 450 0.19 10.26 -16.13
N GLY A 451 -0.27 11.46 -15.75
CA GLY A 451 -1.07 11.70 -14.56
C GLY A 451 -2.41 10.95 -14.59
N GLY A 452 -3.12 10.99 -15.72
CA GLY A 452 -4.37 10.23 -15.90
C GLY A 452 -4.17 8.72 -15.75
N THR A 453 -3.10 8.19 -16.35
CA THR A 453 -2.75 6.76 -16.29
C THR A 453 -2.41 6.32 -14.88
N ILE A 454 -1.60 7.08 -14.15
CA ILE A 454 -1.22 6.79 -12.76
C ILE A 454 -2.46 6.76 -11.86
N VAL A 455 -3.35 7.76 -11.98
CA VAL A 455 -4.60 7.82 -11.22
C VAL A 455 -5.50 6.61 -11.54
N GLU A 456 -5.59 6.20 -12.81
CA GLU A 456 -6.36 5.02 -13.18
C GLU A 456 -5.76 3.73 -12.58
N ILE A 457 -4.44 3.53 -12.67
CA ILE A 457 -3.75 2.38 -12.08
C ILE A 457 -3.98 2.31 -10.56
N LEU A 458 -3.78 3.42 -9.85
CA LEU A 458 -3.99 3.50 -8.40
C LEU A 458 -5.44 3.23 -8.02
N SER A 459 -6.39 3.78 -8.78
CA SER A 459 -7.82 3.56 -8.53
C SER A 459 -8.24 2.09 -8.72
N ARG A 460 -7.69 1.41 -9.73
CA ARG A 460 -7.93 -0.01 -9.98
C ARG A 460 -7.33 -0.88 -8.89
N ARG A 461 -6.07 -0.62 -8.49
CA ARG A 461 -5.41 -1.33 -7.40
C ARG A 461 -6.18 -1.20 -6.09
N ARG A 462 -6.62 0.02 -5.76
CA ARG A 462 -7.44 0.27 -4.57
C ARG A 462 -8.76 -0.50 -4.60
N ALA A 463 -9.47 -0.49 -5.72
CA ALA A 463 -10.73 -1.22 -5.86
C ALA A 463 -10.55 -2.75 -5.70
N VAL A 464 -9.42 -3.30 -6.18
CA VAL A 464 -9.08 -4.71 -5.99
C VAL A 464 -8.77 -5.00 -4.52
N ALA A 465 -7.99 -4.15 -3.85
CA ALA A 465 -7.66 -4.31 -2.43
C ALA A 465 -8.92 -4.21 -1.53
N GLU A 466 -9.80 -3.25 -1.79
CA GLU A 466 -11.07 -3.11 -1.05
C GLU A 466 -11.97 -4.33 -1.24
N ARG A 467 -12.01 -4.91 -2.45
CA ARG A 467 -12.76 -6.13 -2.72
C ARG A 467 -12.17 -7.35 -2.00
N LEU A 468 -10.85 -7.54 -2.07
CA LEU A 468 -10.16 -8.60 -1.34
C LEU A 468 -10.38 -8.51 0.17
N ALA A 469 -10.30 -7.31 0.75
CA ALA A 469 -10.55 -7.10 2.16
C ALA A 469 -11.99 -7.44 2.57
N ALA A 470 -12.98 -7.07 1.73
CA ALA A 470 -14.38 -7.41 1.96
C ALA A 470 -14.64 -8.92 1.86
N ASP A 471 -14.07 -9.58 0.84
CA ASP A 471 -14.20 -11.02 0.65
C ASP A 471 -13.56 -11.79 1.83
N ASN A 472 -12.39 -11.35 2.31
CA ASN A 472 -11.72 -11.96 3.45
C ASN A 472 -12.52 -11.78 4.75
N ALA A 473 -13.07 -10.59 4.99
CA ALA A 473 -13.94 -10.33 6.13
C ALA A 473 -15.23 -11.17 6.13
N GLU A 474 -15.77 -11.52 4.96
CA GLU A 474 -16.91 -12.44 4.83
C GLU A 474 -16.49 -13.89 5.13
N LEU A 475 -15.35 -14.35 4.61
CA LEU A 475 -14.82 -15.68 4.91
C LEU A 475 -14.61 -15.88 6.40
N TYR A 476 -13.95 -14.92 7.07
CA TYR A 476 -13.76 -14.97 8.52
C TYR A 476 -15.08 -14.94 9.31
N ARG A 477 -16.11 -14.20 8.84
CA ARG A 477 -17.44 -14.23 9.46
C ARG A 477 -18.12 -15.57 9.29
N ARG A 478 -17.98 -16.19 8.12
CA ARG A 478 -18.55 -17.52 7.84
C ARG A 478 -17.87 -18.61 8.67
N GLN A 479 -16.54 -18.56 8.81
CA GLN A 479 -15.80 -19.47 9.70
C GLN A 479 -16.26 -19.34 11.16
N ARG A 480 -16.39 -18.10 11.68
CA ARG A 480 -16.93 -17.85 13.03
C ARG A 480 -18.31 -18.46 13.24
N GLY A 481 -19.20 -18.31 12.26
CA GLY A 481 -20.55 -18.89 12.34
C GLY A 481 -20.55 -20.42 12.42
N ILE A 482 -19.62 -21.09 11.74
CA ILE A 482 -19.51 -22.56 11.74
C ILE A 482 -18.99 -23.07 13.10
N ALA A 483 -17.92 -22.47 13.63
CA ALA A 483 -17.33 -22.86 14.92
C ALA A 483 -18.35 -22.76 16.08
N GLY A 484 -19.03 -21.60 16.20
CA GLY A 484 -20.04 -21.41 17.25
C GLY A 484 -21.26 -22.34 17.12
N THR A 485 -21.66 -22.67 15.87
CA THR A 485 -22.78 -23.61 15.65
C THR A 485 -22.39 -25.04 16.03
N LEU A 486 -21.18 -25.48 15.70
CA LEU A 486 -20.68 -26.82 16.05
C LEU A 486 -20.55 -26.97 17.56
N GLN A 487 -19.98 -25.96 18.23
CA GLN A 487 -19.82 -25.96 19.69
C GLN A 487 -21.17 -26.05 20.41
N HIS A 488 -22.17 -25.26 20.00
CA HIS A 488 -23.50 -25.32 20.60
C HIS A 488 -24.20 -26.68 20.37
N ALA A 489 -23.97 -27.33 19.24
CA ALA A 489 -24.51 -28.66 18.95
C ALA A 489 -23.84 -29.77 19.79
N LEU A 490 -22.61 -29.56 20.26
CA LEU A 490 -21.82 -30.53 21.01
C LEU A 490 -21.94 -30.39 22.54
N LEU A 491 -22.65 -29.39 23.07
CA LEU A 491 -22.91 -29.27 24.51
C LEU A 491 -24.23 -29.98 24.90
N PRO A 492 -24.24 -30.88 25.91
CA PRO A 492 -25.46 -31.52 26.36
C PRO A 492 -26.41 -30.56 27.08
N GLU A 493 -27.71 -30.88 27.03
CA GLU A 493 -28.66 -30.36 28.02
C GLU A 493 -28.48 -31.13 29.34
N VAL A 494 -28.39 -30.40 30.46
CA VAL A 494 -28.31 -31.00 31.79
C VAL A 494 -29.65 -31.68 32.13
N PRO A 495 -29.68 -33.01 32.36
CA PRO A 495 -30.92 -33.73 32.65
C PRO A 495 -31.48 -33.35 34.03
N ARG A 496 -32.77 -33.62 34.25
CA ARG A 496 -33.39 -33.54 35.58
C ARG A 496 -33.33 -34.92 36.24
N VAL A 497 -32.73 -34.99 37.42
CA VAL A 497 -32.56 -36.23 38.18
C VAL A 497 -33.31 -36.12 39.50
N GLU A 498 -34.09 -37.14 39.85
CA GLU A 498 -34.81 -37.17 41.12
C GLU A 498 -33.80 -37.30 42.27
N GLY A 499 -33.92 -36.43 43.29
CA GLY A 499 -32.98 -36.38 44.43
C GLY A 499 -31.69 -35.59 44.20
N LEU A 500 -31.42 -35.11 42.98
CA LEU A 500 -30.22 -34.34 42.64
C LEU A 500 -30.55 -33.04 41.87
N GLU A 501 -30.06 -31.91 42.35
CA GLU A 501 -30.02 -30.65 41.59
C GLU A 501 -28.72 -30.62 40.76
N LEU A 502 -28.84 -30.47 39.44
CA LEU A 502 -27.71 -30.45 38.51
C LEU A 502 -27.61 -29.09 37.83
N ALA A 503 -26.38 -28.58 37.67
CA ALA A 503 -26.12 -27.41 36.85
C ALA A 503 -24.73 -27.51 36.22
N ALA A 504 -24.57 -26.93 35.03
CA ALA A 504 -23.28 -26.84 34.37
C ALA A 504 -23.08 -25.43 33.79
N ARG A 505 -21.82 -25.02 33.69
CA ARG A 505 -21.38 -23.84 32.95
C ARG A 505 -20.22 -24.20 32.06
N TYR A 506 -20.26 -23.65 30.86
CA TYR A 506 -19.21 -23.74 29.86
C TYR A 506 -18.91 -22.33 29.38
N VAL A 507 -17.65 -21.93 29.35
CA VAL A 507 -17.19 -20.69 28.70
C VAL A 507 -16.06 -21.07 27.75
N ALA A 508 -16.24 -20.68 26.48
CA ALA A 508 -15.21 -20.84 25.48
C ALA A 508 -14.01 -19.93 25.78
N GLY A 509 -12.81 -20.37 25.43
CA GLY A 509 -11.60 -19.58 25.51
C GLY A 509 -11.67 -18.25 24.72
N ALA A 510 -10.70 -17.37 24.96
CA ALA A 510 -10.72 -15.98 24.48
C ALA A 510 -10.68 -15.79 22.95
N ASP A 511 -10.39 -16.85 22.18
CA ASP A 511 -10.39 -16.82 20.72
C ASP A 511 -11.72 -17.35 20.16
N GLU A 512 -12.65 -16.43 19.87
CA GLU A 512 -14.01 -16.68 19.34
C GLU A 512 -14.06 -17.47 18.00
N LEU A 513 -12.89 -17.84 17.45
CA LEU A 513 -12.71 -18.52 16.18
C LEU A 513 -12.49 -20.03 16.32
N GLU A 514 -12.22 -20.54 17.53
CA GLU A 514 -11.83 -21.94 17.74
C GLU A 514 -12.87 -22.67 18.60
N VAL A 515 -13.09 -23.95 18.29
CA VAL A 515 -13.97 -24.84 19.07
C VAL A 515 -13.13 -25.48 20.17
N GLY A 516 -13.66 -25.46 21.38
CA GLY A 516 -12.94 -25.95 22.55
C GLY A 516 -12.85 -27.47 22.68
N GLY A 517 -11.82 -27.92 23.40
CA GLY A 517 -11.57 -29.32 23.75
C GLY A 517 -12.39 -29.81 24.94
N ASP A 518 -12.71 -28.91 25.86
CA ASP A 518 -13.48 -29.18 27.07
C ASP A 518 -14.90 -29.71 26.81
N TRP A 519 -15.31 -30.72 27.58
CA TRP A 519 -16.70 -31.19 27.60
C TRP A 519 -17.16 -31.69 28.96
N TYR A 520 -18.48 -31.78 29.09
CA TYR A 520 -19.14 -32.53 30.15
C TYR A 520 -20.32 -33.31 29.56
N ASP A 521 -20.79 -34.34 30.26
CA ASP A 521 -22.09 -34.98 30.02
C ASP A 521 -22.61 -35.64 31.31
N VAL A 522 -23.92 -35.86 31.38
CA VAL A 522 -24.58 -36.58 32.48
C VAL A 522 -25.56 -37.57 31.88
N ILE A 523 -25.27 -38.85 32.06
CA ILE A 523 -25.86 -39.96 31.30
C ILE A 523 -26.55 -40.91 32.28
N PRO A 524 -27.79 -41.36 31.99
CA PRO A 524 -28.44 -42.39 32.81
C PRO A 524 -27.70 -43.72 32.67
N GLY A 525 -27.31 -44.29 33.81
CA GLY A 525 -26.71 -45.61 33.90
C GLY A 525 -27.75 -46.70 34.24
N PRO A 526 -27.32 -47.97 34.28
CA PRO A 526 -28.18 -49.06 34.73
C PRO A 526 -28.58 -48.91 36.20
N ALA A 527 -29.70 -49.54 36.58
CA ALA A 527 -30.19 -49.64 37.96
C ALA A 527 -30.45 -48.30 38.70
N GLY A 528 -30.80 -47.23 37.98
CA GLY A 528 -31.15 -45.93 38.57
C GLY A 528 -29.94 -45.07 38.94
N ARG A 529 -28.73 -45.50 38.57
CA ARG A 529 -27.49 -44.74 38.74
C ARG A 529 -27.31 -43.74 37.60
N TRP A 530 -26.46 -42.76 37.83
CA TRP A 530 -26.12 -41.72 36.85
C TRP A 530 -24.62 -41.62 36.69
N VAL A 531 -24.14 -41.54 35.45
CA VAL A 531 -22.71 -41.34 35.17
C VAL A 531 -22.52 -39.91 34.70
N PHE A 532 -21.63 -39.17 35.35
CA PHE A 532 -21.14 -37.90 34.83
C PHE A 532 -19.75 -38.05 34.24
N VAL A 533 -19.45 -37.22 33.25
CA VAL A 533 -18.12 -37.07 32.68
C VAL A 533 -17.77 -35.59 32.63
N VAL A 534 -16.53 -35.28 32.97
CA VAL A 534 -15.87 -34.01 32.63
C VAL A 534 -14.54 -34.37 32.00
N GLY A 535 -14.19 -33.73 30.89
CA GLY A 535 -12.92 -33.97 30.25
C GLY A 535 -12.45 -32.81 29.42
N ASP A 536 -11.19 -32.89 29.04
CA ASP A 536 -10.50 -31.92 28.20
C ASP A 536 -9.60 -32.68 27.20
N ILE A 537 -9.57 -32.19 25.96
CA ILE A 537 -8.73 -32.72 24.87
C ILE A 537 -7.54 -31.80 24.68
N SER A 538 -6.34 -32.37 24.68
CA SER A 538 -5.14 -31.62 24.37
C SER A 538 -5.19 -31.01 22.96
N GLY A 539 -4.82 -29.74 22.84
CA GLY A 539 -4.86 -28.99 21.60
C GLY A 539 -6.13 -28.14 21.46
N GLN A 540 -6.36 -27.57 20.28
CA GLN A 540 -7.46 -26.61 20.08
C GLN A 540 -8.08 -26.75 18.68
N GLY A 541 -9.29 -26.20 18.51
CA GLY A 541 -9.95 -26.11 17.22
C GLY A 541 -10.65 -27.39 16.77
N LEU A 542 -10.83 -27.54 15.45
CA LEU A 542 -11.67 -28.59 14.88
C LEU A 542 -11.20 -30.04 15.17
N PRO A 543 -9.89 -30.36 15.16
CA PRO A 543 -9.43 -31.70 15.53
C PRO A 543 -9.81 -32.07 16.97
N ALA A 544 -9.52 -31.18 17.94
CA ALA A 544 -9.89 -31.37 19.35
C ALA A 544 -11.41 -31.56 19.53
N ALA A 545 -12.22 -30.74 18.85
CA ALA A 545 -13.68 -30.87 18.88
C ALA A 545 -14.21 -32.21 18.32
N THR A 546 -13.54 -32.76 17.30
CA THR A 546 -13.91 -34.04 16.69
C THR A 546 -13.59 -35.20 17.63
N THR A 547 -12.41 -35.18 18.24
CA THR A 547 -11.98 -36.17 19.24
C THR A 547 -12.86 -36.11 20.48
N MET A 548 -13.17 -34.89 20.98
CA MET A 548 -14.12 -34.67 22.07
C MET A 548 -15.48 -35.30 21.76
N ALA A 549 -16.03 -35.04 20.57
CA ALA A 549 -17.31 -35.62 20.16
C ALA A 549 -17.25 -37.16 20.13
N SER A 550 -16.16 -37.72 19.58
CA SER A 550 -15.92 -39.17 19.54
C SER A 550 -15.91 -39.79 20.95
N LEU A 551 -15.09 -39.25 21.87
CA LEU A 551 -15.00 -39.75 23.24
C LEU A 551 -16.32 -39.57 23.99
N ARG A 552 -16.98 -38.41 23.86
CA ARG A 552 -18.27 -38.14 24.49
C ARG A 552 -19.33 -39.17 24.06
N PHE A 553 -19.47 -39.41 22.76
CA PHE A 553 -20.45 -40.38 22.26
C PHE A 553 -20.07 -41.83 22.59
N ALA A 554 -18.77 -42.14 22.67
CA ALA A 554 -18.28 -43.44 23.12
C ALA A 554 -18.66 -43.71 24.59
N VAL A 555 -18.43 -42.74 25.49
CA VAL A 555 -18.87 -42.82 26.90
C VAL A 555 -20.36 -43.10 26.96
N ARG A 556 -21.17 -42.33 26.20
CA ARG A 556 -22.62 -42.51 26.18
C ARG A 556 -23.05 -43.88 25.69
N ALA A 557 -22.39 -44.41 24.66
CA ALA A 557 -22.67 -45.73 24.12
C ALA A 557 -22.31 -46.85 25.12
N TYR A 558 -21.12 -46.79 25.74
CA TYR A 558 -20.67 -47.80 26.70
C TYR A 558 -21.48 -47.79 27.99
N VAL A 559 -21.84 -46.61 28.51
CA VAL A 559 -22.75 -46.50 29.67
C VAL A 559 -24.14 -47.04 29.33
N ALA A 560 -24.68 -46.73 28.15
CA ALA A 560 -25.98 -47.27 27.71
C ALA A 560 -25.96 -48.79 27.50
N GLN A 561 -24.80 -49.37 27.17
CA GLN A 561 -24.59 -50.82 27.10
C GLN A 561 -24.57 -51.47 28.50
N GLY A 562 -24.39 -50.69 29.55
CA GLY A 562 -24.35 -51.15 30.94
C GLY A 562 -22.94 -51.43 31.47
N ASP A 563 -21.89 -50.94 30.80
CA ASP A 563 -20.52 -51.05 31.28
C ASP A 563 -20.30 -50.17 32.52
N ASP A 564 -19.47 -50.63 33.47
CA ASP A 564 -19.04 -49.82 34.60
C ASP A 564 -17.98 -48.77 34.21
N ILE A 565 -17.77 -47.75 35.05
CA ILE A 565 -16.88 -46.62 34.73
C ILE A 565 -15.42 -47.03 34.52
N ALA A 566 -14.95 -48.12 35.14
CA ALA A 566 -13.60 -48.64 34.93
C ALA A 566 -13.45 -49.24 33.52
N THR A 567 -14.45 -50.04 33.11
CA THR A 567 -14.52 -50.63 31.77
C THR A 567 -14.66 -49.55 30.70
N VAL A 568 -15.50 -48.54 30.94
CA VAL A 568 -15.63 -47.38 30.06
C VAL A 568 -14.27 -46.70 29.90
N MET A 569 -13.58 -46.38 31.00
CA MET A 569 -12.26 -45.71 30.95
C MET A 569 -11.23 -46.54 30.17
N HIS A 570 -11.20 -47.86 30.37
CA HIS A 570 -10.32 -48.75 29.61
C HIS A 570 -10.62 -48.72 28.10
N LYS A 571 -11.90 -48.77 27.72
CA LYS A 571 -12.31 -48.71 26.31
C LYS A 571 -11.98 -47.37 25.67
N LEU A 572 -12.08 -46.24 26.41
CA LEU A 572 -11.65 -44.93 25.90
C LEU A 572 -10.15 -44.92 25.59
N GLY A 573 -9.32 -45.58 26.42
CA GLY A 573 -7.88 -45.74 26.17
C GLY A 573 -7.53 -46.47 24.87
N GLY A 574 -8.47 -47.23 24.28
CA GLY A 574 -8.29 -47.85 22.97
C GLY A 574 -8.84 -47.03 21.79
N LEU A 575 -9.45 -45.88 22.04
CA LEU A 575 -10.01 -44.99 21.02
C LEU A 575 -9.12 -43.79 20.68
N LEU A 576 -8.06 -43.59 21.45
CA LEU A 576 -7.11 -42.50 21.30
C LEU A 576 -5.71 -43.05 21.59
N ASP A 577 -4.73 -42.73 20.75
CA ASP A 577 -3.32 -43.04 20.95
C ASP A 577 -2.49 -41.80 20.64
N VAL A 578 -1.76 -41.28 21.63
CA VAL A 578 -1.01 -40.04 21.48
C VAL A 578 0.13 -40.13 20.45
N HIS A 579 0.60 -41.33 20.12
CA HIS A 579 1.64 -41.50 19.11
C HIS A 579 1.11 -41.37 17.68
N VAL A 580 -0.18 -41.67 17.48
CA VAL A 580 -0.87 -41.72 16.19
C VAL A 580 -1.76 -40.50 16.01
N ASP A 581 -2.56 -40.18 17.02
CA ASP A 581 -3.55 -39.09 16.97
C ASP A 581 -2.95 -37.75 17.39
N HIS A 582 -1.75 -37.76 18.00
CA HIS A 582 -1.07 -36.56 18.54
C HIS A 582 -1.93 -35.76 19.52
N GLN A 583 -2.89 -36.44 20.14
CA GLN A 583 -3.82 -35.90 21.13
C GLN A 583 -3.95 -36.88 22.29
N PHE A 584 -4.19 -36.34 23.48
CA PHE A 584 -4.59 -37.08 24.66
C PHE A 584 -5.80 -36.39 25.28
N ALA A 585 -6.48 -37.07 26.20
CA ALA A 585 -7.61 -36.51 26.92
C ALA A 585 -7.45 -36.69 28.42
N THR A 586 -7.68 -35.62 29.18
CA THR A 586 -7.94 -35.74 30.62
C THR A 586 -9.42 -36.06 30.81
N VAL A 587 -9.75 -37.07 31.61
CA VAL A 587 -11.14 -37.53 31.78
C VAL A 587 -11.41 -37.89 33.23
N LEU A 588 -12.47 -37.31 33.78
CA LEU A 588 -13.06 -37.70 35.05
C LEU A 588 -14.42 -38.36 34.79
N LEU A 589 -14.54 -39.64 35.13
CA LEU A 589 -15.81 -40.35 35.15
C LEU A 589 -16.27 -40.53 36.60
N GLY A 590 -17.53 -40.23 36.87
CA GLY A 590 -18.13 -40.55 38.16
C GLY A 590 -19.49 -41.22 38.02
N GLU A 591 -19.68 -42.32 38.73
CA GLU A 591 -20.96 -43.01 38.87
C GLU A 591 -21.60 -42.59 40.20
N LEU A 592 -22.84 -42.12 40.14
CA LEU A 592 -23.61 -41.61 41.26
C LEU A 592 -24.79 -42.53 41.52
N ASP A 593 -24.96 -42.90 42.79
CA ASP A 593 -26.19 -43.49 43.29
C ASP A 593 -26.92 -42.45 44.16
N PRO A 594 -28.00 -41.82 43.65
CA PRO A 594 -28.73 -40.80 44.39
C PRO A 594 -29.42 -41.35 45.64
N ALA A 595 -29.80 -42.63 45.64
CA ALA A 595 -30.55 -43.26 46.72
C ALA A 595 -29.63 -43.70 47.87
N GLU A 596 -28.46 -44.23 47.55
CA GLU A 596 -27.48 -44.68 48.55
C GLU A 596 -26.51 -43.58 48.99
N GLY A 597 -26.46 -42.45 48.27
CA GLY A 597 -25.51 -41.37 48.53
C GLY A 597 -24.06 -41.81 48.27
N VAL A 598 -23.85 -42.67 47.28
CA VAL A 598 -22.53 -43.21 46.93
C VAL A 598 -22.05 -42.60 45.62
N VAL A 599 -20.77 -42.20 45.58
CA VAL A 599 -20.10 -41.71 44.37
C VAL A 599 -18.86 -42.57 44.13
N ARG A 600 -18.75 -43.14 42.93
CA ARG A 600 -17.55 -43.82 42.46
C ARG A 600 -16.87 -42.98 41.42
N ILE A 601 -15.54 -42.84 41.48
CA ILE A 601 -14.78 -41.95 40.60
C ILE A 601 -13.62 -42.72 39.99
N ALA A 602 -13.42 -42.52 38.69
CA ALA A 602 -12.22 -42.88 37.95
C ALA A 602 -11.68 -41.62 37.27
N SER A 603 -10.41 -41.28 37.52
CA SER A 603 -9.76 -40.11 36.92
C SER A 603 -8.55 -40.53 36.09
N ALA A 604 -8.50 -40.09 34.84
CA ALA A 604 -7.38 -40.22 33.91
C ALA A 604 -6.80 -38.83 33.65
N GLY A 605 -5.72 -38.48 34.34
CA GLY A 605 -5.06 -37.17 34.22
C GLY A 605 -5.87 -35.95 34.64
N HIS A 606 -7.03 -36.12 35.29
CA HIS A 606 -7.97 -35.02 35.57
C HIS A 606 -8.00 -34.63 37.05
N PHE A 607 -8.36 -33.38 37.33
CA PHE A 607 -8.46 -32.84 38.69
C PHE A 607 -9.46 -33.62 39.57
N PRO A 608 -9.18 -33.77 40.88
CA PRO A 608 -10.12 -34.41 41.78
C PRO A 608 -11.33 -33.49 41.97
N PRO A 609 -12.56 -34.01 41.99
CA PRO A 609 -13.73 -33.17 42.19
C PRO A 609 -13.78 -32.65 43.64
N LEU A 610 -14.33 -31.45 43.79
CA LEU A 610 -14.46 -30.78 45.08
C LEU A 610 -15.82 -31.11 45.71
N LEU A 611 -15.81 -31.75 46.88
CA LEU A 611 -17.02 -32.03 47.65
C LEU A 611 -17.24 -30.95 48.71
N ILE A 612 -18.40 -30.31 48.66
CA ILE A 612 -18.83 -29.28 49.60
C ILE A 612 -19.92 -29.86 50.50
N SER A 613 -19.64 -29.98 51.79
CA SER A 613 -20.56 -30.51 52.80
C SER A 613 -20.70 -29.51 53.94
N GLY A 614 -21.87 -28.87 54.04
CA GLY A 614 -22.09 -27.77 54.98
C GLY A 614 -21.15 -26.59 54.70
N SER A 615 -20.29 -26.24 55.66
CA SER A 615 -19.29 -25.16 55.54
C SER A 615 -17.88 -25.66 55.18
N ARG A 616 -17.72 -26.95 54.89
CA ARG A 616 -16.43 -27.54 54.47
C ARG A 616 -16.45 -27.85 52.99
N ALA A 617 -15.30 -27.64 52.34
CA ALA A 617 -15.05 -28.06 50.97
C ALA A 617 -13.70 -28.79 50.92
N GLU A 618 -13.72 -30.04 50.45
CA GLU A 618 -12.59 -30.96 50.44
C GLU A 618 -12.51 -31.66 49.08
N TYR A 619 -11.32 -31.73 48.48
CA TYR A 619 -11.11 -32.46 47.24
C TYR A 619 -11.16 -33.97 47.52
N LEU A 620 -11.84 -34.73 46.68
CA LEU A 620 -11.96 -36.17 46.88
C LEU A 620 -10.62 -36.87 46.59
N ASP A 621 -10.26 -37.82 47.45
CA ASP A 621 -9.02 -38.60 47.34
C ASP A 621 -9.17 -39.69 46.27
N CYS A 622 -9.15 -39.29 44.99
CA CYS A 622 -9.17 -40.21 43.86
C CYS A 622 -7.77 -40.45 43.31
N ARG A 623 -7.41 -41.72 43.10
CA ARG A 623 -6.12 -42.05 42.49
C ARG A 623 -6.16 -41.73 41.00
N VAL A 624 -5.38 -40.74 40.55
CA VAL A 624 -5.38 -40.35 39.15
C VAL A 624 -4.42 -41.20 38.33
N GLY A 625 -4.97 -41.85 37.30
CA GLY A 625 -4.20 -42.59 36.30
C GLY A 625 -3.62 -41.68 35.21
N PRO A 626 -2.84 -42.23 34.27
CA PRO A 626 -2.37 -41.48 33.11
C PRO A 626 -3.55 -40.97 32.26
N PRO A 627 -3.37 -39.89 31.48
CA PRO A 627 -4.39 -39.41 30.55
C PRO A 627 -4.76 -40.47 29.50
N VAL A 628 -6.00 -40.41 29.03
CA VAL A 628 -6.47 -41.27 27.94
C VAL A 628 -5.62 -40.99 26.70
N GLY A 629 -5.08 -42.04 26.10
CA GLY A 629 -4.19 -41.99 24.93
C GLY A 629 -2.70 -42.02 25.23
N VAL A 630 -2.26 -41.86 26.48
CA VAL A 630 -0.83 -41.89 26.85
C VAL A 630 -0.37 -43.28 27.29
N ALA A 631 -1.15 -43.95 28.14
CA ALA A 631 -0.86 -45.30 28.60
C ALA A 631 -2.17 -46.09 28.83
N THR A 632 -2.09 -47.42 28.70
CA THR A 632 -3.25 -48.31 28.72
C THR A 632 -3.69 -48.77 30.11
N ASP A 633 -3.01 -48.34 31.17
CA ASP A 633 -3.35 -48.73 32.54
C ASP A 633 -4.68 -48.14 32.98
N VAL A 634 -5.59 -48.99 33.46
CA VAL A 634 -6.92 -48.57 33.91
C VAL A 634 -6.80 -47.84 35.25
N PRO A 635 -7.31 -46.60 35.39
CA PRO A 635 -7.34 -45.91 36.66
C PRO A 635 -8.11 -46.69 37.72
N ALA A 636 -7.62 -46.64 38.97
CA ALA A 636 -8.32 -47.26 40.08
C ALA A 636 -9.61 -46.48 40.39
N VAL A 637 -10.71 -47.20 40.63
CA VAL A 637 -11.97 -46.59 41.05
C VAL A 637 -11.95 -46.34 42.56
N THR A 638 -12.17 -45.08 42.96
CA THR A 638 -12.38 -44.72 44.37
C THR A 638 -13.88 -44.60 44.65
N GLU A 639 -14.35 -45.17 45.76
CA GLU A 639 -15.70 -44.99 46.26
C GLU A 639 -15.71 -44.00 47.43
N THR A 640 -16.65 -43.06 47.43
CA THR A 640 -16.88 -42.10 48.53
C THR A 640 -18.37 -42.03 48.85
N ARG A 641 -18.69 -42.07 50.14
CA ARG A 641 -20.06 -41.85 50.64
C ARG A 641 -20.29 -40.39 50.96
N VAL A 642 -21.35 -39.84 50.41
CA VAL A 642 -21.81 -38.47 50.62
C VAL A 642 -22.92 -38.49 51.66
N ALA A 643 -22.68 -37.83 52.80
CA ALA A 643 -23.63 -37.75 53.90
C ALA A 643 -24.32 -36.38 53.95
N GLY A 644 -25.64 -36.35 53.80
CA GLY A 644 -26.47 -35.15 53.93
C GLY A 644 -26.42 -34.20 52.71
N PRO A 645 -26.89 -32.95 52.86
CA PRO A 645 -26.87 -31.96 51.79
C PRO A 645 -25.43 -31.61 51.43
N ALA A 646 -25.01 -31.99 50.24
CA ALA A 646 -23.66 -31.76 49.72
C ALA A 646 -23.70 -31.33 48.25
N THR A 647 -22.67 -30.64 47.79
CA THR A 647 -22.46 -30.27 46.39
C THR A 647 -21.11 -30.79 45.91
N LEU A 648 -21.09 -31.64 44.89
CA LEU A 648 -19.89 -32.07 44.18
C LEU A 648 -19.66 -31.15 42.98
N LEU A 649 -18.43 -30.64 42.83
CA LEU A 649 -18.00 -29.84 41.69
C LEU A 649 -16.91 -30.60 40.92
N ALA A 650 -17.14 -30.85 39.64
CA ALA A 650 -16.14 -31.30 38.68
C ALA A 650 -15.84 -30.16 37.70
N PHE A 651 -14.58 -29.97 37.34
CA PHE A 651 -14.15 -28.80 36.57
C PHE A 651 -12.90 -29.12 35.75
N THR A 652 -12.75 -28.43 34.62
CA THR A 652 -11.54 -28.47 33.79
C THR A 652 -10.49 -27.48 34.30
N ASP A 653 -9.28 -27.58 33.74
CA ASP A 653 -8.10 -26.83 34.17
C ASP A 653 -8.28 -25.30 34.09
N GLY A 654 -9.06 -24.80 33.12
CA GLY A 654 -9.39 -23.38 32.96
C GLY A 654 -10.08 -22.75 34.18
N ALA A 655 -10.65 -23.55 35.09
CA ALA A 655 -11.19 -23.04 36.36
C ALA A 655 -10.10 -22.65 37.38
N VAL A 656 -8.93 -23.28 37.31
CA VAL A 656 -7.88 -23.18 38.33
C VAL A 656 -6.57 -22.59 37.81
N GLU A 657 -6.17 -22.92 36.58
CA GLU A 657 -4.91 -22.50 35.99
C GLU A 657 -4.87 -21.00 35.67
N ARG A 658 -3.72 -20.37 35.98
CA ARG A 658 -3.40 -18.98 35.63
C ARG A 658 -1.91 -18.85 35.31
N ARG A 659 -1.54 -17.84 34.50
CA ARG A 659 -0.14 -17.58 34.15
C ARG A 659 0.65 -17.12 35.38
N GLY A 660 1.81 -17.73 35.61
CA GLY A 660 2.72 -17.33 36.70
C GLY A 660 2.25 -17.70 38.12
N GLU A 661 1.22 -18.55 38.23
CA GLU A 661 0.68 -19.03 39.51
C GLU A 661 0.77 -20.56 39.58
N ASP A 662 1.07 -21.11 40.76
CA ASP A 662 1.00 -22.56 41.00
C ASP A 662 -0.47 -23.01 41.03
N VAL A 663 -0.74 -24.17 40.42
CA VAL A 663 -2.06 -24.79 40.32
C VAL A 663 -2.69 -25.00 41.71
N ASP A 664 -1.88 -25.33 42.73
CA ASP A 664 -2.34 -25.47 44.11
C ASP A 664 -3.01 -24.19 44.64
N THR A 665 -2.51 -23.02 44.24
CA THR A 665 -3.09 -21.72 44.61
C THR A 665 -4.43 -21.51 43.90
N GLY A 666 -4.54 -21.98 42.66
CA GLY A 666 -5.79 -22.00 41.90
C GLY A 666 -6.85 -22.91 42.52
N LEU A 667 -6.46 -24.11 42.92
CA LEU A 667 -7.34 -25.05 43.62
C LEU A 667 -7.81 -24.48 44.97
N GLU A 668 -6.93 -23.84 45.73
CA GLU A 668 -7.28 -23.24 47.01
C GLU A 668 -8.24 -22.04 46.86
N ARG A 669 -8.03 -21.24 45.81
CA ARG A 669 -8.94 -20.14 45.44
C ARG A 669 -10.31 -20.67 45.03
N LEU A 670 -10.38 -21.71 44.20
CA LEU A 670 -11.65 -22.35 43.82
C LEU A 670 -12.39 -22.88 45.05
N ARG A 671 -11.68 -23.57 45.94
CA ARG A 671 -12.20 -24.08 47.22
C ARG A 671 -12.77 -22.97 48.08
N THR A 672 -12.02 -21.88 48.26
CA THR A 672 -12.44 -20.72 49.06
C THR A 672 -13.68 -20.05 48.46
N ALA A 673 -13.71 -19.87 47.15
CA ALA A 673 -14.84 -19.27 46.44
C ALA A 673 -16.10 -20.15 46.52
N ALA A 674 -15.95 -21.47 46.44
CA ALA A 674 -17.02 -22.43 46.56
C ALA A 674 -17.66 -22.42 47.96
N VAL A 675 -16.84 -22.40 49.03
CA VAL A 675 -17.32 -22.26 50.42
C VAL A 675 -18.09 -20.94 50.61
N ALA A 676 -17.59 -19.84 50.05
CA ALA A 676 -18.26 -18.53 50.15
C ALA A 676 -19.59 -18.45 49.38
N ALA A 677 -19.86 -19.41 48.50
CA ALA A 677 -21.08 -19.49 47.70
C ALA A 677 -22.12 -20.47 48.28
N VAL A 678 -21.81 -21.18 49.37
CA VAL A 678 -22.73 -22.10 50.06
C VAL A 678 -24.06 -21.40 50.41
N GLY A 679 -25.16 -22.11 50.22
CA GLY A 679 -26.52 -21.60 50.47
C GLY A 679 -27.14 -20.80 49.31
N ARG A 680 -26.40 -20.57 48.21
CA ARG A 680 -26.95 -19.98 46.99
C ARG A 680 -27.57 -21.03 46.05
N PRO A 681 -28.51 -20.63 45.18
CA PRO A 681 -28.96 -21.48 44.07
C PRO A 681 -27.77 -21.98 43.25
N LEU A 682 -27.79 -23.24 42.81
CA LEU A 682 -26.65 -23.87 42.14
C LEU A 682 -26.16 -23.09 40.90
N PRO A 683 -27.05 -22.52 40.05
CA PRO A 683 -26.63 -21.67 38.95
C PRO A 683 -25.81 -20.45 39.39
N ALA A 684 -26.19 -19.79 40.49
CA ALA A 684 -25.51 -18.61 41.00
C ALA A 684 -24.18 -18.92 41.70
N VAL A 685 -24.00 -20.18 42.17
CA VAL A 685 -22.69 -20.69 42.61
C VAL A 685 -21.76 -20.77 41.41
N LEU A 686 -22.19 -21.44 40.36
CA LEU A 686 -21.39 -21.61 39.14
C LEU A 686 -21.03 -20.27 38.50
N ASP A 687 -22.00 -19.36 38.33
CA ASP A 687 -21.75 -18.04 37.73
C ASP A 687 -20.66 -17.26 38.51
N ARG A 688 -20.62 -17.42 39.84
CA ARG A 688 -19.60 -16.77 40.67
C ARG A 688 -18.22 -17.43 40.50
N LEU A 689 -18.15 -18.75 40.43
CA LEU A 689 -16.90 -19.46 40.19
C LEU A 689 -16.33 -19.12 38.80
N MET A 690 -17.21 -18.94 37.80
CA MET A 690 -16.83 -18.48 36.46
C MET A 690 -16.39 -17.02 36.39
N GLN A 691 -16.67 -16.20 37.40
CA GLN A 691 -16.31 -14.77 37.45
C GLN A 691 -15.05 -14.49 38.28
N LEU A 692 -14.37 -15.53 38.78
CA LEU A 692 -13.11 -15.34 39.51
C LEU A 692 -12.10 -14.61 38.60
N PRO A 693 -11.52 -13.47 39.02
CA PRO A 693 -10.62 -12.68 38.20
C PRO A 693 -9.47 -13.53 37.64
N ILE A 694 -9.20 -13.37 36.35
CA ILE A 694 -8.05 -13.94 35.65
C ILE A 694 -7.27 -12.73 35.14
N ASP A 695 -6.07 -12.48 35.66
CA ASP A 695 -5.23 -11.36 35.22
C ASP A 695 -4.74 -11.61 33.79
N ASP A 696 -5.01 -10.67 32.88
CA ASP A 696 -4.45 -10.34 31.53
C ASP A 696 -3.89 -11.44 30.59
N GLY A 697 -4.06 -12.73 30.90
CA GLY A 697 -3.77 -13.87 30.04
C GLY A 697 -5.06 -14.45 29.50
N GLY A 698 -5.14 -14.64 28.18
CA GLY A 698 -6.31 -15.22 27.51
C GLY A 698 -6.88 -16.44 28.25
N ARG A 699 -8.20 -16.49 28.33
CA ARG A 699 -8.99 -17.53 29.00
C ARG A 699 -8.89 -18.82 28.19
N ASP A 700 -8.58 -19.94 28.84
CA ASP A 700 -8.77 -21.26 28.25
C ASP A 700 -10.25 -21.64 28.26
N ASP A 701 -10.62 -22.73 27.58
CA ASP A 701 -11.96 -23.28 27.78
C ASP A 701 -12.18 -23.64 29.25
N THR A 702 -13.41 -23.49 29.73
CA THR A 702 -13.71 -23.80 31.12
C THR A 702 -15.07 -24.43 31.26
N VAL A 703 -15.08 -25.64 31.82
CA VAL A 703 -16.25 -26.37 32.26
C VAL A 703 -16.29 -26.41 33.78
N ILE A 704 -17.47 -26.14 34.35
CA ILE A 704 -17.78 -26.48 35.73
C ILE A 704 -19.13 -27.20 35.76
N LEU A 705 -19.13 -28.47 36.18
CA LEU A 705 -20.31 -29.29 36.43
C LEU A 705 -20.52 -29.40 37.94
N ALA A 706 -21.76 -29.13 38.38
CA ALA A 706 -22.14 -29.23 39.77
C ALA A 706 -23.32 -30.16 39.98
N LEU A 707 -23.21 -30.99 41.01
CA LEU A 707 -24.24 -31.92 41.45
C LEU A 707 -24.52 -31.71 42.92
N ARG A 708 -25.77 -31.49 43.29
CA ARG A 708 -26.16 -31.22 44.68
C ARG A 708 -27.21 -32.22 45.15
N TRP A 709 -26.91 -32.93 46.23
CA TRP A 709 -27.87 -33.77 46.93
C TRP A 709 -28.87 -32.89 47.67
N GLY A 710 -30.16 -33.13 47.40
CA GLY A 710 -31.26 -32.50 48.13
C GLY A 710 -31.27 -32.93 49.60
N SER A 711 -31.85 -32.09 50.45
CA SER A 711 -32.15 -32.39 51.84
C SER A 711 -33.37 -33.29 52.00
#